data_AF-A0A4R1GMI5-F1
#
_entry.id   AF-A0A4R1GMI5-F1
#
_cell.length_a   1.000
_cell.length_b   1.000
_cell.length_c   1.000
_cell.angle_alpha   90.00
_cell.angle_beta   90.00
_cell.angle_gamma   90.00
#
_symmetry.space_group_name_H-M   'P 1'
#
loop_
_entity.id
_entity.type
_entity.pdbx_description
1 polymer ?
#
loop_
_entity_poly.entity_id
_entity_poly.type
_entity_poly.pdbx_seq_one_letter_code
_entity_poly.pdbx_strand_id
1 'polypeptide(L)'
;MGIRQALRVSAFTALFWSFSGLLLAAPAKHALLIGISDYTDSGLSSLPGSENDIQAVRQLLEQRLGFPKENIELLLNKDATHSAVVTAFQELSARVQQDDLVYIHYSGYGSNMPDLNGDEASGQDKTWVTFGARSDRSTALDSDDQNNVNLNGFDLLDDEIDHWLAPAYAKAAQLVFLTDTAHWGTVSRGDKAPQQRAAANDSRMHPLGMQSFEAADRSKAVFVSATQPEGSAYEYQPFDRSFGLFTWHWLQSLASATPDTSWRDLLLQTQIRIKTDVAWHQSPSISGNLDSAILNGELPAPSARLSVTSVNGDQVSLDSGKLAGLTPGSTVTLASADPGDSRIEITETNLFAAKGVVTNGHFSPGDALILSERSYPQPVLRVFVSADKQADANSDVIASIRDAAASVPGIQLDEDQQRADLVLYYSRIDEALGAQVRKQGIAANLTASLPDTDPQGTPRLFFLNADETEAATGLTWNGSADNRVELEQLKASLERIRDSYHLHSLAGSTADDSSVDLNITHLRRDDGCTPAADQRCQEFAFGRFLVDEPRSAPDAEAKRYQPGDVLAFGVANSSSQARYVYLLSSSPDGDIKLIYPTPEMTAAENRIDAQTELDQLPIAFQLDRSGTESIKMIASTEPIDRAFFEPTTHLAGSESAVPNNALERLLAYNRDPSSDQKSLQLPVADIAWNTANIDLTVAASGDMTGVRSRGADTGAQPAYVRVRVFFGSNRNYDPHADEPGELFGNDRGTLRLGSLWVSIPANHEPGKLETPSLLSLMGEDPTEHVMLQSVDLLDKEAFVSQLSDAASQLPDRRMLLYIHGYNNSFEEAARRSAQIAYDLSVENVHYVPLLFTWPSGDSIIPTQYTRAWTNKEWAVSDLVQFLELAVLETGIDNVHVLAHSMGTNLFSSASLVMAGREQDADIRFGEVVLAAPDIDAETFYRLLLPRLQTLAERTTVYMASQDVALHVSKVVHSGYRRLGDSSDSPLILQGVDVVDVSELNTSDMGHAYYAAIRELLSDIGSTLRGITPDLRRLSSQETEQQLKYWSFQKAE
;
A
#
# COMPACT_ATOMS: atom_id res chain seq x y z
N MET A 1 51.41 40.14 -68.25
CA MET A 1 52.82 40.31 -67.81
C MET A 1 52.75 40.89 -66.41
N GLY A 2 53.00 40.20 -65.31
CA GLY A 2 54.01 39.19 -65.05
C GLY A 2 54.98 39.75 -63.99
N ILE A 3 55.21 38.96 -62.93
CA ILE A 3 56.43 38.92 -62.09
C ILE A 3 56.52 39.84 -60.84
N ARG A 4 56.46 39.16 -59.66
CA ARG A 4 57.25 39.28 -58.38
C ARG A 4 57.23 40.62 -57.61
N GLN A 5 57.32 40.70 -56.28
CA GLN A 5 57.79 39.82 -55.20
C GLN A 5 57.34 40.42 -53.84
N ALA A 6 56.91 39.63 -52.84
CA ALA A 6 56.97 39.99 -51.41
C ALA A 6 56.87 38.71 -50.54
N LEU A 7 57.63 38.68 -49.45
CA LEU A 7 58.17 37.50 -48.76
C LEU A 7 57.91 37.62 -47.24
N ARG A 8 57.74 36.47 -46.56
CA ARG A 8 57.78 36.20 -45.09
C ARG A 8 56.48 36.38 -44.30
N VAL A 9 55.86 35.26 -43.88
CA VAL A 9 55.98 34.66 -42.52
C VAL A 9 55.70 33.15 -42.66
N SER A 10 56.66 32.29 -42.27
CA SER A 10 56.53 30.83 -42.26
C SER A 10 57.04 30.30 -40.92
N ALA A 11 56.21 29.51 -40.22
CA ALA A 11 56.53 28.44 -39.27
C ALA A 11 55.49 28.37 -38.14
N PHE A 12 54.31 27.76 -38.37
CA PHE A 12 53.43 27.20 -37.33
C PHE A 12 52.33 26.35 -37.98
N THR A 13 52.70 25.25 -38.63
CA THR A 13 51.76 24.27 -39.20
C THR A 13 52.41 22.90 -39.30
N ALA A 14 52.72 22.29 -38.16
CA ALA A 14 53.12 20.89 -38.06
C ALA A 14 53.03 20.38 -36.61
N LEU A 15 51.86 20.48 -35.96
CA LEU A 15 51.57 19.75 -34.71
C LEU A 15 50.06 19.75 -34.38
N PHE A 16 49.20 19.22 -35.26
CA PHE A 16 47.76 19.10 -34.92
C PHE A 16 47.05 17.92 -35.60
N TRP A 17 47.77 16.83 -35.88
CA TRP A 17 47.20 15.58 -36.40
C TRP A 17 47.87 14.39 -35.70
N SER A 18 47.63 14.23 -34.40
CA SER A 18 47.88 12.99 -33.62
C SER A 18 47.26 13.10 -32.22
N PHE A 19 45.96 13.37 -32.15
CA PHE A 19 45.14 13.06 -30.97
C PHE A 19 43.74 12.71 -31.50
N SER A 20 43.65 11.61 -32.24
CA SER A 20 42.40 10.85 -32.28
C SER A 20 42.26 10.27 -30.88
N GLY A 21 41.55 10.99 -30.02
CA GLY A 21 41.11 10.44 -28.75
C GLY A 21 40.41 9.12 -29.04
N LEU A 22 40.82 8.05 -28.35
CA LEU A 22 39.94 6.90 -28.19
C LEU A 22 38.64 7.44 -27.59
N LEU A 23 37.60 7.61 -28.41
CA LEU A 23 36.25 7.52 -27.89
C LEU A 23 36.12 6.09 -27.37
N LEU A 24 36.13 5.92 -26.05
CA LEU A 24 35.62 4.71 -25.43
C LEU A 24 34.18 4.58 -25.92
N ALA A 25 33.89 3.51 -26.65
CA ALA A 25 32.52 3.19 -27.04
C ALA A 25 31.71 2.94 -25.75
N ALA A 26 30.47 3.43 -25.70
CA ALA A 26 29.56 3.13 -24.60
C ALA A 26 29.42 1.59 -24.46
N PRO A 27 29.29 1.07 -23.22
CA PRO A 27 29.20 -0.37 -22.99
C PRO A 27 27.99 -0.96 -23.71
N ALA A 28 28.14 -2.12 -24.35
CA ALA A 28 27.00 -2.77 -24.98
C ALA A 28 26.05 -3.32 -23.91
N LYS A 29 24.75 -3.27 -24.18
CA LYS A 29 23.70 -3.74 -23.28
C LYS A 29 23.10 -5.02 -23.85
N HIS A 30 23.04 -6.09 -23.06
CA HIS A 30 22.49 -7.39 -23.43
C HIS A 30 21.43 -7.84 -22.45
N ALA A 31 20.36 -8.47 -22.92
CA ALA A 31 19.34 -9.01 -22.04
C ALA A 31 18.90 -10.43 -22.42
N LEU A 32 18.54 -11.21 -21.41
CA LEU A 32 17.89 -12.50 -21.55
C LEU A 32 16.61 -12.50 -20.71
N LEU A 33 15.46 -12.61 -21.37
CA LEU A 33 14.15 -12.50 -20.76
C LEU A 33 13.36 -13.79 -20.96
N ILE A 34 12.94 -14.42 -19.87
CA ILE A 34 12.34 -15.75 -19.87
C ILE A 34 11.00 -15.69 -19.14
N GLY A 35 9.91 -16.01 -19.85
CA GLY A 35 8.55 -15.90 -19.31
C GLY A 35 7.75 -17.15 -19.62
N ILE A 36 7.23 -17.80 -18.58
CA ILE A 36 6.48 -19.05 -18.74
C ILE A 36 5.13 -18.89 -18.06
N SER A 37 4.08 -18.91 -18.90
CA SER A 37 2.68 -18.82 -18.49
C SER A 37 1.95 -20.13 -18.67
N ASP A 38 2.28 -20.87 -19.73
CA ASP A 38 1.68 -22.17 -20.02
C ASP A 38 2.42 -23.31 -19.30
N TYR A 39 1.74 -23.91 -18.33
CA TYR A 39 2.22 -25.07 -17.57
C TYR A 39 1.31 -26.29 -17.71
N THR A 40 0.46 -26.30 -18.73
CA THR A 40 -0.53 -27.37 -18.94
C THR A 40 0.13 -28.74 -19.08
N ASP A 41 1.27 -28.81 -19.78
CA ASP A 41 2.07 -30.03 -19.94
C ASP A 41 2.71 -30.52 -18.62
N SER A 42 3.02 -29.61 -17.69
CA SER A 42 3.58 -29.92 -16.37
C SER A 42 2.51 -30.38 -15.35
N GLY A 43 1.23 -30.26 -15.69
CA GLY A 43 0.10 -30.51 -14.78
C GLY A 43 -0.03 -29.48 -13.66
N LEU A 44 0.54 -28.29 -13.82
CA LEU A 44 0.38 -27.14 -12.93
C LEU A 44 -0.62 -26.15 -13.54
N SER A 45 -1.21 -25.29 -12.72
CA SER A 45 -2.08 -24.21 -13.19
C SER A 45 -1.26 -23.17 -13.96
N SER A 46 -1.73 -22.75 -15.14
CA SER A 46 -1.08 -21.69 -15.92
C SER A 46 -1.03 -20.35 -15.16
N LEU A 47 0.04 -19.58 -15.36
CA LEU A 47 0.28 -18.26 -14.77
C LEU A 47 0.06 -17.18 -15.83
N PRO A 48 -1.10 -16.51 -15.90
CA PRO A 48 -1.39 -15.59 -17.01
C PRO A 48 -0.49 -14.34 -17.05
N GLY A 49 0.18 -13.97 -15.95
CA GLY A 49 0.99 -12.76 -15.87
C GLY A 49 2.43 -12.88 -16.37
N SER A 50 3.05 -14.06 -16.34
CA SER A 50 4.49 -14.19 -16.61
C SER A 50 4.91 -13.76 -18.02
N GLU A 51 4.10 -14.03 -19.03
CA GLU A 51 4.36 -13.56 -20.39
C GLU A 51 4.17 -12.04 -20.50
N ASN A 52 3.15 -11.49 -19.83
CA ASN A 52 2.89 -10.06 -19.81
C ASN A 52 4.04 -9.29 -19.12
N ASP A 53 4.57 -9.84 -18.03
CA ASP A 53 5.73 -9.31 -17.30
C ASP A 53 6.93 -9.17 -18.22
N ILE A 54 7.32 -10.25 -18.88
CA ILE A 54 8.49 -10.27 -19.74
C ILE A 54 8.32 -9.37 -20.97
N GLN A 55 7.11 -9.31 -21.54
CA GLN A 55 6.82 -8.35 -22.60
C GLN A 55 6.93 -6.90 -22.12
N ALA A 56 6.49 -6.60 -20.89
CA ALA A 56 6.59 -5.26 -20.31
C ALA A 56 8.05 -4.87 -19.98
N VAL A 57 8.82 -5.81 -19.42
CA VAL A 57 10.26 -5.67 -19.17
C VAL A 57 11.02 -5.41 -20.47
N ARG A 58 10.72 -6.18 -21.53
CA ARG A 58 11.29 -5.96 -22.86
C ARG A 58 11.03 -4.54 -23.35
N GLN A 59 9.79 -4.07 -23.27
CA GLN A 59 9.43 -2.72 -23.72
C GLN A 59 10.18 -1.65 -22.92
N LEU A 60 10.31 -1.81 -21.60
CA LEU A 60 11.09 -0.91 -20.75
C LEU A 60 12.57 -0.89 -21.16
N LEU A 61 13.17 -2.06 -21.36
CA LEU A 61 14.58 -2.18 -21.73
C LEU A 61 14.87 -1.51 -23.07
N GLU A 62 14.02 -1.75 -24.07
CA GLU A 62 14.15 -1.16 -25.41
C GLU A 62 13.90 0.36 -25.39
N GLN A 63 12.81 0.82 -24.76
CA GLN A 63 12.32 2.19 -24.94
C GLN A 63 12.89 3.17 -23.90
N ARG A 64 13.19 2.71 -22.68
CA ARG A 64 13.59 3.56 -21.56
C ARG A 64 15.05 3.35 -21.15
N LEU A 65 15.55 2.12 -21.20
CA LEU A 65 16.90 1.77 -20.72
C LEU A 65 17.93 1.64 -21.85
N GLY A 66 17.50 1.76 -23.11
CA GLY A 66 18.37 1.84 -24.28
C GLY A 66 19.07 0.54 -24.65
N PHE A 67 18.45 -0.61 -24.39
CA PHE A 67 18.95 -1.91 -24.85
C PHE A 67 18.65 -2.08 -26.34
N PRO A 68 19.65 -2.38 -27.19
CA PRO A 68 19.42 -2.68 -28.60
C PRO A 68 18.54 -3.92 -28.75
N LYS A 69 17.52 -3.87 -29.61
CA LYS A 69 16.56 -4.95 -29.82
C LYS A 69 17.24 -6.27 -30.22
N GLU A 70 18.32 -6.18 -31.00
CA GLU A 70 19.13 -7.32 -31.45
C GLU A 70 19.93 -7.99 -30.32
N ASN A 71 20.12 -7.30 -29.18
CA ASN A 71 20.83 -7.83 -28.01
C ASN A 71 19.87 -8.31 -26.90
N ILE A 72 18.55 -8.34 -27.18
CA ILE A 72 17.55 -8.87 -26.25
C ILE A 72 17.07 -10.22 -26.77
N GLU A 73 17.42 -11.27 -26.02
CA GLU A 73 16.94 -12.62 -26.25
C GLU A 73 15.68 -12.88 -25.42
N LEU A 74 14.66 -13.47 -26.06
CA LEU A 74 13.33 -13.65 -25.48
C LEU A 74 12.90 -15.11 -25.63
N LEU A 75 12.65 -15.79 -24.51
CA LEU A 75 12.13 -17.15 -24.46
C LEU A 75 10.76 -17.15 -23.77
N LEU A 76 9.71 -17.51 -24.49
CA LEU A 76 8.34 -17.55 -23.98
C LEU A 76 7.71 -18.92 -24.11
N ASN A 77 7.05 -19.39 -23.05
CA ASN A 77 6.27 -20.63 -23.04
C ASN A 77 7.03 -21.79 -23.70
N LYS A 78 6.51 -22.36 -24.79
CA LYS A 78 7.10 -23.49 -25.53
C LYS A 78 8.55 -23.29 -25.99
N ASP A 79 8.99 -22.04 -26.13
CA ASP A 79 10.36 -21.73 -26.54
C ASP A 79 11.32 -21.72 -25.33
N ALA A 80 10.80 -21.68 -24.10
CA ALA A 80 11.53 -21.69 -22.84
C ALA A 80 11.65 -23.11 -22.23
N THR A 81 12.07 -24.08 -23.05
CA THR A 81 12.44 -25.43 -22.56
C THR A 81 13.76 -25.40 -21.80
N HIS A 82 14.02 -26.37 -20.92
CA HIS A 82 15.31 -26.51 -20.21
C HIS A 82 16.51 -26.34 -21.16
N SER A 83 16.59 -27.12 -22.24
CA SER A 83 17.68 -27.05 -23.21
C SER A 83 17.80 -25.68 -23.89
N ALA A 84 16.67 -25.03 -24.18
CA ALA A 84 16.67 -23.71 -24.81
C ALA A 84 17.19 -22.63 -23.85
N VAL A 85 16.76 -22.67 -22.59
CA VAL A 85 17.24 -21.76 -21.54
C VAL A 85 18.75 -21.93 -21.32
N VAL A 86 19.25 -23.17 -21.24
CA VAL A 86 20.69 -23.47 -21.16
C VAL A 86 21.44 -22.83 -22.34
N THR A 87 20.94 -23.05 -23.56
CA THR A 87 21.57 -22.52 -24.78
C THR A 87 21.62 -21.00 -24.74
N ALA A 88 20.53 -20.34 -24.33
CA ALA A 88 20.47 -18.88 -24.23
C ALA A 88 21.46 -18.31 -23.22
N PHE A 89 21.64 -18.94 -22.05
CA PHE A 89 22.66 -18.52 -21.09
C PHE A 89 24.07 -18.65 -21.67
N GLN A 90 24.37 -19.76 -22.34
CA GLN A 90 25.69 -20.00 -22.95
C GLN A 90 25.97 -19.00 -24.08
N GLU A 91 24.99 -18.73 -24.94
CA GLU A 91 25.11 -17.76 -26.02
C GLU A 91 25.26 -16.34 -25.48
N LEU A 92 24.49 -15.96 -24.45
CA LEU A 92 24.66 -14.66 -23.77
C LEU A 92 26.09 -14.51 -23.24
N SER A 93 26.59 -15.47 -22.47
CA SER A 93 27.94 -15.46 -21.91
C SER A 93 29.05 -15.40 -22.98
N ALA A 94 28.81 -16.00 -24.15
CA ALA A 94 29.71 -15.93 -25.30
C ALA A 94 29.72 -14.55 -25.97
N ARG A 95 28.55 -13.89 -26.07
CA ARG A 95 28.39 -12.57 -26.70
C ARG A 95 28.95 -11.43 -25.83
N VAL A 96 28.76 -11.50 -24.51
CA VAL A 96 29.22 -10.47 -23.56
C VAL A 96 30.72 -10.23 -23.71
N GLN A 97 31.08 -8.95 -23.88
CA GLN A 97 32.45 -8.44 -23.93
C GLN A 97 32.82 -7.71 -22.63
N GLN A 98 34.08 -7.29 -22.54
CA GLN A 98 34.58 -6.54 -21.38
C GLN A 98 33.79 -5.24 -21.20
N ASP A 99 33.34 -5.01 -19.97
CA ASP A 99 32.60 -3.84 -19.50
C ASP A 99 31.16 -3.70 -20.03
N ASP A 100 30.61 -4.73 -20.68
CA ASP A 100 29.20 -4.75 -21.09
C ASP A 100 28.25 -4.81 -19.88
N LEU A 101 27.00 -4.39 -20.10
CA LEU A 101 25.92 -4.44 -19.13
C LEU A 101 24.95 -5.57 -19.47
N VAL A 102 24.58 -6.37 -18.49
CA VAL A 102 23.75 -7.56 -18.69
C VAL A 102 22.51 -7.51 -17.80
N TYR A 103 21.33 -7.78 -18.37
CA TYR A 103 20.06 -7.83 -17.63
C TYR A 103 19.33 -9.16 -17.89
N ILE A 104 19.07 -9.93 -16.85
CA ILE A 104 18.43 -11.24 -16.93
C ILE A 104 17.16 -11.19 -16.07
N HIS A 105 16.03 -11.62 -16.64
CA HIS A 105 14.75 -11.66 -15.93
C HIS A 105 14.04 -12.98 -16.20
N TYR A 106 13.72 -13.71 -15.15
CA TYR A 106 12.85 -14.88 -15.18
C TYR A 106 11.52 -14.62 -14.46
N SER A 107 10.40 -14.93 -15.12
CA SER A 107 9.05 -14.88 -14.54
C SER A 107 8.33 -16.21 -14.78
N GLY A 108 7.91 -16.87 -13.70
CA GLY A 108 7.34 -18.22 -13.75
C GLY A 108 7.20 -18.87 -12.38
N TYR A 109 7.16 -20.21 -12.34
CA TYR A 109 7.17 -20.97 -11.10
C TYR A 109 8.59 -21.22 -10.57
N GLY A 110 8.81 -20.90 -9.29
CA GLY A 110 9.91 -21.45 -8.51
C GLY A 110 9.52 -22.73 -7.78
N SER A 111 10.51 -23.58 -7.46
CA SER A 111 10.34 -24.79 -6.64
C SER A 111 11.65 -25.11 -5.90
N ASN A 112 11.65 -26.21 -5.14
CA ASN A 112 12.84 -26.82 -4.55
C ASN A 112 12.99 -28.29 -4.98
N MET A 113 14.24 -28.78 -4.98
CA MET A 113 14.62 -30.19 -5.10
C MET A 113 15.53 -30.60 -3.93
N PRO A 114 15.66 -31.91 -3.60
CA PRO A 114 16.64 -32.38 -2.62
C PRO A 114 18.07 -32.12 -3.10
N ASP A 115 18.88 -31.47 -2.27
CA ASP A 115 20.31 -31.31 -2.51
C ASP A 115 21.00 -32.68 -2.37
N LEU A 116 21.72 -33.10 -3.41
CA LEU A 116 22.44 -34.38 -3.45
C LEU A 116 23.95 -34.23 -3.27
N ASN A 117 24.52 -33.03 -3.45
CA ASN A 117 25.97 -32.79 -3.40
C ASN A 117 26.42 -32.22 -2.03
N GLY A 118 25.50 -31.66 -1.24
CA GLY A 118 25.71 -31.17 0.11
C GLY A 118 26.34 -29.77 0.20
N ASP A 119 26.29 -28.97 -0.86
CA ASP A 119 26.81 -27.59 -0.85
C ASP A 119 25.83 -26.56 -0.26
N GLU A 120 24.55 -26.92 -0.20
CA GLU A 120 23.48 -26.11 0.35
C GLU A 120 23.28 -26.38 1.86
N ALA A 121 23.47 -25.34 2.69
CA ALA A 121 23.20 -25.43 4.13
C ALA A 121 21.72 -25.72 4.46
N SER A 122 20.82 -25.51 3.48
CA SER A 122 19.38 -25.79 3.58
C SER A 122 19.04 -27.26 3.31
N GLY A 123 19.92 -27.99 2.63
CA GLY A 123 19.68 -29.34 2.12
C GLY A 123 18.68 -29.41 0.94
N GLN A 124 18.44 -28.31 0.22
CA GLN A 124 17.54 -28.26 -0.93
C GLN A 124 17.98 -27.25 -2.02
N ASP A 125 18.20 -27.72 -3.24
CA ASP A 125 18.44 -26.87 -4.42
C ASP A 125 17.20 -26.03 -4.79
N LYS A 126 17.41 -24.77 -5.19
CA LYS A 126 16.33 -23.93 -5.74
C LYS A 126 16.19 -24.14 -7.23
N THR A 127 14.94 -24.30 -7.69
CA THR A 127 14.69 -24.65 -9.09
C THR A 127 13.72 -23.71 -9.80
N TRP A 128 13.89 -23.58 -11.12
CA TRP A 128 12.92 -22.98 -12.04
C TRP A 128 12.17 -24.05 -12.81
N VAL A 129 10.84 -23.95 -12.83
CA VAL A 129 10.02 -24.85 -13.65
C VAL A 129 9.98 -24.31 -15.07
N THR A 130 10.70 -24.97 -15.98
CA THR A 130 10.75 -24.63 -17.41
C THR A 130 9.59 -25.25 -18.18
N PHE A 131 9.35 -24.84 -19.43
CA PHE A 131 8.27 -25.40 -20.23
C PHE A 131 8.56 -26.88 -20.55
N GLY A 132 7.56 -27.73 -20.31
CA GLY A 132 7.68 -29.18 -20.48
C GLY A 132 8.33 -29.91 -19.30
N ALA A 133 8.88 -29.20 -18.31
CA ALA A 133 9.38 -29.81 -17.08
C ALA A 133 8.22 -30.55 -16.38
N ARG A 134 8.51 -31.71 -15.78
CA ARG A 134 7.54 -32.54 -15.03
C ARG A 134 6.43 -33.20 -15.87
N SER A 135 6.42 -33.00 -17.19
CA SER A 135 5.43 -33.61 -18.11
C SER A 135 5.53 -35.14 -18.18
N ASP A 136 6.74 -35.67 -18.07
CA ASP A 136 7.00 -37.11 -17.94
C ASP A 136 7.21 -37.48 -16.46
N ARG A 137 6.16 -38.03 -15.83
CA ARG A 137 6.20 -38.48 -14.43
C ARG A 137 6.91 -39.83 -14.26
N SER A 138 7.44 -40.42 -15.34
CA SER A 138 8.18 -41.68 -15.30
C SER A 138 9.64 -41.48 -14.85
N THR A 139 9.88 -41.37 -13.56
CA THR A 139 11.25 -41.41 -13.01
C THR A 139 11.69 -42.81 -12.64
N ALA A 140 12.13 -43.57 -13.62
CA ALA A 140 13.19 -44.54 -13.39
C ALA A 140 14.42 -44.06 -14.17
N LEU A 141 15.51 -43.79 -13.46
CA LEU A 141 16.87 -43.82 -14.00
C LEU A 141 17.14 -45.28 -14.45
N ASP A 142 16.49 -45.75 -15.51
CA ASP A 142 16.56 -47.15 -15.97
C ASP A 142 17.49 -47.31 -17.18
N SER A 143 18.41 -46.36 -17.40
CA SER A 143 19.38 -46.44 -18.49
C SER A 143 20.80 -46.29 -17.99
N ASP A 144 21.61 -47.33 -18.21
CA ASP A 144 23.07 -47.42 -18.09
C ASP A 144 23.84 -46.37 -18.95
N ASP A 145 23.15 -45.33 -19.46
CA ASP A 145 23.70 -44.29 -20.33
C ASP A 145 23.40 -42.90 -19.75
N GLN A 146 24.19 -42.51 -18.74
CA GLN A 146 24.11 -41.19 -18.10
C GLN A 146 24.32 -40.01 -19.07
N ASN A 147 24.76 -40.27 -20.30
CA ASN A 147 25.08 -39.25 -21.30
C ASN A 147 23.91 -38.91 -22.25
N ASN A 148 22.72 -39.50 -22.09
CA ASN A 148 21.58 -39.29 -23.00
C ASN A 148 20.23 -39.11 -22.24
N VAL A 149 20.24 -38.35 -21.15
CA VAL A 149 19.03 -38.01 -20.39
C VAL A 149 18.38 -36.76 -20.98
N ASN A 150 17.06 -36.80 -21.25
CA ASN A 150 16.31 -35.64 -21.71
C ASN A 150 16.02 -34.68 -20.55
N LEU A 151 16.88 -33.66 -20.38
CA LEU A 151 16.77 -32.68 -19.30
C LEU A 151 15.51 -31.80 -19.38
N ASN A 152 14.83 -31.72 -20.53
CA ASN A 152 13.57 -30.96 -20.66
C ASN A 152 12.44 -31.49 -19.77
N GLY A 153 12.54 -32.71 -19.25
CA GLY A 153 11.58 -33.26 -18.29
C GLY A 153 11.83 -32.85 -16.83
N PHE A 154 12.94 -32.16 -16.53
CA PHE A 154 13.37 -31.78 -15.19
C PHE A 154 13.32 -30.26 -15.00
N ASP A 155 13.21 -29.82 -13.75
CA ASP A 155 13.36 -28.41 -13.42
C ASP A 155 14.82 -27.99 -13.60
N LEU A 156 15.06 -26.71 -13.83
CA LEU A 156 16.41 -26.15 -13.95
C LEU A 156 16.97 -25.84 -12.55
N LEU A 157 18.17 -26.32 -12.22
CA LEU A 157 18.86 -26.00 -10.97
C LEU A 157 19.51 -24.61 -11.02
N ASP A 158 19.60 -23.92 -9.88
CA ASP A 158 20.33 -22.65 -9.73
C ASP A 158 21.84 -22.80 -9.90
N ASP A 159 22.41 -23.90 -9.42
CA ASP A 159 23.80 -24.31 -9.60
C ASP A 159 24.25 -24.33 -11.08
N GLU A 160 23.37 -24.82 -11.95
CA GLU A 160 23.61 -24.86 -13.38
C GLU A 160 23.68 -23.44 -13.99
N ILE A 161 22.79 -22.55 -13.53
CA ILE A 161 22.72 -21.15 -13.98
C ILE A 161 24.01 -20.42 -13.62
N ASP A 162 24.49 -20.58 -12.39
CA ASP A 162 25.72 -19.93 -11.93
C ASP A 162 26.95 -20.40 -12.69
N HIS A 163 27.01 -21.69 -13.04
CA HIS A 163 28.07 -22.23 -13.87
C HIS A 163 28.10 -21.57 -15.27
N TRP A 164 26.96 -21.44 -15.94
CA TRP A 164 26.91 -20.86 -17.29
C TRP A 164 27.12 -19.34 -17.31
N LEU A 165 26.83 -18.66 -16.21
CA LEU A 165 27.06 -17.22 -16.07
C LEU A 165 28.49 -16.86 -15.65
N ALA A 166 29.31 -17.80 -15.19
CA ALA A 166 30.69 -17.56 -14.80
C ALA A 166 31.51 -16.73 -15.81
N PRO A 167 31.46 -16.99 -17.14
CA PRO A 167 32.17 -16.17 -18.12
C PRO A 167 31.60 -14.75 -18.27
N ALA A 168 30.29 -14.57 -18.06
CA ALA A 168 29.65 -13.26 -18.12
C ALA A 168 30.00 -12.42 -16.89
N TYR A 169 29.98 -13.00 -15.68
CA TYR A 169 30.38 -12.32 -14.44
C TYR A 169 31.80 -11.73 -14.54
N ALA A 170 32.74 -12.46 -15.14
CA ALA A 170 34.12 -12.01 -15.29
C ALA A 170 34.28 -10.79 -16.23
N LYS A 171 33.41 -10.66 -17.24
CA LYS A 171 33.54 -9.65 -18.31
C LYS A 171 32.67 -8.42 -18.07
N ALA A 172 31.43 -8.61 -17.59
CA ALA A 172 30.46 -7.54 -17.46
C ALA A 172 30.96 -6.42 -16.52
N ALA A 173 30.55 -5.18 -16.79
CA ALA A 173 30.68 -4.09 -15.84
C ALA A 173 29.65 -4.20 -14.72
N GLN A 174 28.44 -4.68 -15.03
CA GLN A 174 27.38 -5.00 -14.07
C GLN A 174 26.45 -6.04 -14.71
N LEU A 175 26.06 -7.06 -13.94
CA LEU A 175 25.08 -8.07 -14.35
C LEU A 175 23.91 -8.07 -13.38
N VAL A 176 22.70 -7.82 -13.88
CA VAL A 176 21.47 -7.82 -13.09
C VAL A 176 20.75 -9.14 -13.35
N PHE A 177 20.42 -9.87 -12.29
CA PHE A 177 19.72 -11.14 -12.36
C PHE A 177 18.46 -11.05 -11.51
N LEU A 178 17.29 -11.10 -12.13
CA LEU A 178 16.00 -10.91 -11.46
C LEU A 178 15.10 -12.13 -11.60
N THR A 179 14.51 -12.57 -10.50
CA THR A 179 13.51 -13.64 -10.47
C THR A 179 12.19 -13.16 -9.89
N ASP A 180 11.10 -13.33 -10.65
CA ASP A 180 9.74 -13.11 -10.18
C ASP A 180 9.04 -14.45 -9.89
N THR A 181 9.53 -15.11 -8.83
CA THR A 181 9.10 -16.43 -8.37
C THR A 181 9.04 -16.49 -6.85
N ALA A 182 8.31 -17.48 -6.33
CA ALA A 182 8.42 -17.93 -4.94
C ALA A 182 9.00 -19.34 -4.90
N HIS A 183 9.91 -19.58 -3.96
CA HIS A 183 10.56 -20.88 -3.78
C HIS A 183 10.00 -21.65 -2.58
N TRP A 184 9.34 -20.99 -1.64
CA TRP A 184 8.76 -21.62 -0.44
C TRP A 184 7.26 -21.41 -0.43
N GLY A 185 6.51 -22.42 -0.86
CA GLY A 185 5.05 -22.38 -0.88
C GLY A 185 4.45 -23.70 -0.41
N THR A 186 3.60 -23.65 0.62
CA THR A 186 2.52 -24.63 0.72
C THR A 186 1.61 -24.36 -0.47
N VAL A 187 1.48 -25.29 -1.42
CA VAL A 187 0.43 -25.22 -2.44
C VAL A 187 -0.90 -25.32 -1.68
N SER A 188 -1.41 -24.18 -1.22
CA SER A 188 -2.66 -24.08 -0.48
C SER A 188 -3.76 -24.48 -1.43
N ARG A 189 -4.25 -25.71 -1.28
CA ARG A 189 -5.40 -26.23 -2.02
C ARG A 189 -6.66 -25.56 -1.48
N GLY A 190 -6.91 -24.34 -1.92
CA GLY A 190 -8.17 -23.64 -1.73
C GLY A 190 -8.43 -22.77 -2.95
N ASP A 191 -9.60 -22.91 -3.57
CA ASP A 191 -9.98 -22.22 -4.82
C ASP A 191 -10.12 -20.68 -4.69
N LYS A 192 -9.59 -20.06 -3.62
CA LYS A 192 -9.86 -18.67 -3.22
C LYS A 192 -8.64 -17.84 -2.75
N ALA A 193 -7.41 -18.35 -2.87
CA ALA A 193 -6.19 -17.54 -2.61
C ALA A 193 -5.62 -16.98 -3.94
N PRO A 194 -5.00 -15.78 -3.98
CA PRO A 194 -4.33 -15.29 -5.18
C PRO A 194 -3.28 -16.29 -5.63
N GLN A 195 -3.20 -16.50 -6.94
CA GLN A 195 -2.31 -17.50 -7.49
C GLN A 195 -0.85 -17.16 -7.16
N GLN A 196 -0.23 -18.02 -6.36
CA GLN A 196 1.18 -17.91 -6.00
C GLN A 196 2.07 -18.40 -7.14
N ARG A 197 3.21 -17.76 -7.32
CA ARG A 197 4.26 -18.15 -8.28
C ARG A 197 5.23 -19.19 -7.70
N ALA A 198 4.68 -20.18 -6.99
CA ALA A 198 5.40 -21.32 -6.43
C ALA A 198 4.76 -22.65 -6.87
N ALA A 199 5.59 -23.60 -7.29
CA ALA A 199 5.18 -24.97 -7.54
C ALA A 199 5.52 -25.85 -6.33
N ALA A 200 4.84 -27.00 -6.20
CA ALA A 200 5.19 -27.98 -5.19
C ALA A 200 6.63 -28.48 -5.40
N ASN A 201 7.34 -28.73 -4.29
CA ASN A 201 8.68 -29.33 -4.31
C ASN A 201 8.71 -30.57 -5.20
N ASP A 202 9.76 -30.69 -6.01
CA ASP A 202 9.98 -31.83 -6.87
C ASP A 202 10.86 -32.84 -6.13
N SER A 203 10.29 -34.01 -5.80
CA SER A 203 11.01 -35.05 -5.06
C SER A 203 11.85 -35.98 -5.94
N ARG A 204 11.89 -35.75 -7.25
CA ARG A 204 12.68 -36.54 -8.20
C ARG A 204 14.18 -36.26 -8.00
N MET A 205 15.02 -37.28 -8.16
CA MET A 205 16.48 -37.08 -8.18
C MET A 205 16.87 -36.39 -9.49
N HIS A 206 17.51 -35.22 -9.38
CA HIS A 206 17.97 -34.49 -10.55
C HIS A 206 19.20 -35.19 -11.18
N PRO A 207 19.24 -35.43 -12.50
CA PRO A 207 20.39 -36.08 -13.16
C PRO A 207 21.73 -35.36 -12.96
N LEU A 208 21.67 -34.04 -12.69
CA LEU A 208 22.84 -33.20 -12.46
C LEU A 208 23.06 -32.85 -10.99
N GLY A 209 22.17 -33.24 -10.06
CA GLY A 209 22.24 -32.82 -8.65
C GLY A 209 23.44 -33.33 -7.86
N MET A 210 24.19 -34.32 -8.39
CA MET A 210 25.45 -34.78 -7.80
C MET A 210 26.69 -34.05 -8.35
N GLN A 211 26.52 -33.18 -9.36
CA GLN A 211 27.62 -32.43 -9.94
C GLN A 211 27.96 -31.25 -9.03
N SER A 212 29.26 -30.98 -8.86
CA SER A 212 29.73 -29.80 -8.14
C SER A 212 30.23 -28.78 -9.15
N PHE A 213 29.78 -27.53 -9.01
CA PHE A 213 30.18 -26.42 -9.87
C PHE A 213 31.20 -25.52 -9.15
N GLU A 214 32.16 -24.96 -9.90
CA GLU A 214 33.10 -23.99 -9.32
C GLU A 214 32.39 -22.65 -9.06
N ALA A 215 32.52 -22.11 -7.85
CA ALA A 215 31.95 -20.82 -7.49
C ALA A 215 32.59 -19.68 -8.32
N ALA A 216 31.76 -18.94 -9.05
CA ALA A 216 32.17 -17.76 -9.80
C ALA A 216 32.29 -16.51 -8.91
N ASP A 217 33.15 -15.56 -9.31
CA ASP A 217 33.21 -14.23 -8.68
C ASP A 217 31.97 -13.41 -9.07
N ARG A 218 31.07 -13.20 -8.11
CA ARG A 218 29.80 -12.47 -8.29
C ARG A 218 29.88 -11.00 -7.88
N SER A 219 31.07 -10.45 -7.65
CA SER A 219 31.25 -9.10 -7.10
C SER A 219 30.58 -7.97 -7.90
N LYS A 220 30.32 -8.17 -9.19
CA LYS A 220 29.63 -7.22 -10.09
C LYS A 220 28.17 -7.59 -10.39
N ALA A 221 27.65 -8.64 -9.76
CA ALA A 221 26.29 -9.08 -9.95
C ALA A 221 25.34 -8.41 -8.95
N VAL A 222 24.12 -8.15 -9.39
CA VAL A 222 22.99 -7.69 -8.58
C VAL A 222 21.88 -8.71 -8.73
N PHE A 223 21.57 -9.42 -7.66
CA PHE A 223 20.49 -10.41 -7.65
C PHE A 223 19.26 -9.81 -7.02
N VAL A 224 18.14 -9.87 -7.73
CA VAL A 224 16.85 -9.32 -7.32
C VAL A 224 15.85 -10.46 -7.27
N SER A 225 15.09 -10.57 -6.18
CA SER A 225 14.00 -11.54 -6.08
C SER A 225 12.71 -10.84 -5.69
N ALA A 226 11.60 -11.31 -6.27
CA ALA A 226 10.25 -10.89 -5.95
C ALA A 226 9.90 -11.02 -4.47
N THR A 227 10.60 -11.88 -3.73
CA THR A 227 10.38 -12.09 -2.30
C THR A 227 11.69 -12.44 -1.58
N GLN A 228 11.69 -12.34 -0.24
CA GLN A 228 12.69 -12.99 0.61
C GLN A 228 12.54 -14.52 0.53
N PRO A 229 13.57 -15.31 0.92
CA PRO A 229 13.56 -16.76 0.82
C PRO A 229 12.24 -17.39 1.29
N GLU A 230 11.74 -17.04 2.47
CA GLU A 230 10.51 -17.64 3.04
C GLU A 230 9.19 -16.96 2.63
N GLY A 231 9.23 -15.98 1.73
CA GLY A 231 8.04 -15.21 1.35
C GLY A 231 7.38 -15.70 0.06
N SER A 232 6.21 -15.14 -0.24
CA SER A 232 5.40 -15.50 -1.41
C SER A 232 5.43 -14.41 -2.48
N ALA A 233 5.30 -14.84 -3.75
CA ALA A 233 5.17 -14.00 -4.93
C ALA A 233 3.82 -14.27 -5.60
N TYR A 234 3.11 -13.21 -6.02
CA TYR A 234 1.70 -13.30 -6.43
C TYR A 234 1.44 -12.78 -7.86
N GLU A 235 0.43 -13.35 -8.51
CA GLU A 235 -0.24 -12.73 -9.67
C GLU A 235 -1.03 -11.49 -9.24
N TYR A 236 -1.02 -10.46 -10.07
CA TYR A 236 -1.64 -9.16 -9.87
C TYR A 236 -2.31 -8.71 -11.18
N GLN A 237 -3.55 -8.22 -11.12
CA GLN A 237 -4.32 -7.90 -12.33
C GLN A 237 -4.73 -6.43 -12.36
N PRO A 238 -3.82 -5.53 -12.75
CA PRO A 238 -4.17 -4.14 -13.04
C PRO A 238 -4.92 -4.08 -14.37
N PHE A 239 -6.15 -3.57 -14.35
CA PHE A 239 -7.03 -3.49 -15.53
C PHE A 239 -7.34 -4.89 -16.11
N ASP A 240 -7.39 -5.03 -17.44
CA ASP A 240 -7.77 -6.27 -18.14
C ASP A 240 -6.62 -7.27 -18.36
N ARG A 241 -5.48 -7.16 -17.65
CA ARG A 241 -4.31 -8.04 -17.85
C ARG A 241 -3.64 -8.41 -16.54
N SER A 242 -3.21 -9.67 -16.42
CA SER A 242 -2.42 -10.16 -15.28
C SER A 242 -0.94 -9.87 -15.47
N PHE A 243 -0.22 -9.65 -14.37
CA PHE A 243 1.21 -9.40 -14.23
C PHE A 243 1.68 -9.99 -12.89
N GLY A 244 2.98 -10.06 -12.65
CA GLY A 244 3.53 -10.31 -11.32
C GLY A 244 3.39 -9.06 -10.47
N LEU A 245 2.94 -9.21 -9.21
CA LEU A 245 2.81 -8.08 -8.29
C LEU A 245 4.14 -7.32 -8.17
N PHE A 246 5.24 -8.05 -7.99
CA PHE A 246 6.56 -7.46 -7.93
C PHE A 246 6.97 -6.84 -9.26
N THR A 247 6.92 -7.59 -10.37
CA THR A 247 7.33 -7.04 -11.68
C THR A 247 6.56 -5.79 -12.04
N TRP A 248 5.25 -5.72 -11.80
CA TRP A 248 4.46 -4.53 -12.06
C TRP A 248 5.01 -3.29 -11.35
N HIS A 249 5.21 -3.36 -10.04
CA HIS A 249 5.72 -2.23 -9.25
C HIS A 249 7.20 -1.96 -9.46
N TRP A 250 7.97 -3.00 -9.78
CA TRP A 250 9.38 -2.88 -10.17
C TRP A 250 9.53 -2.09 -11.46
N LEU A 251 8.69 -2.36 -12.46
CA LEU A 251 8.67 -1.63 -13.73
C LEU A 251 8.29 -0.16 -13.54
N GLN A 252 7.33 0.13 -12.65
CA GLN A 252 6.99 1.51 -12.30
C GLN A 252 8.19 2.26 -11.68
N SER A 253 8.89 1.61 -10.76
CA SER A 253 10.05 2.21 -10.09
C SER A 253 11.23 2.39 -11.06
N LEU A 254 11.52 1.39 -11.89
CA LEU A 254 12.56 1.47 -12.91
C LEU A 254 12.26 2.53 -13.98
N ALA A 255 10.99 2.69 -14.37
CA ALA A 255 10.59 3.73 -15.31
C ALA A 255 10.91 5.14 -14.77
N SER A 256 10.75 5.34 -13.46
CA SER A 256 11.04 6.60 -12.77
C SER A 256 12.50 6.80 -12.36
N ALA A 257 13.37 5.79 -12.52
CA ALA A 257 14.76 5.87 -12.08
C ALA A 257 15.56 6.95 -12.84
N THR A 258 16.43 7.66 -12.12
CA THR A 258 17.41 8.63 -12.64
C THR A 258 18.80 7.98 -12.73
N PRO A 259 19.77 8.60 -13.45
CA PRO A 259 21.15 8.11 -13.50
C PRO A 259 21.80 7.93 -12.12
N ASP A 260 21.39 8.73 -11.14
CA ASP A 260 21.91 8.69 -9.77
C ASP A 260 21.13 7.73 -8.85
N THR A 261 20.07 7.08 -9.36
CA THR A 261 19.28 6.14 -8.57
C THR A 261 20.08 4.87 -8.31
N SER A 262 20.29 4.54 -7.03
CA SER A 262 20.95 3.31 -6.62
C SER A 262 19.99 2.12 -6.67
N TRP A 263 20.53 0.91 -6.71
CA TRP A 263 19.72 -0.32 -6.56
C TRP A 263 18.96 -0.36 -5.23
N ARG A 264 19.53 0.22 -4.17
CA ARG A 264 18.87 0.39 -2.86
C ARG A 264 17.63 1.28 -2.96
N ASP A 265 17.75 2.45 -3.58
CA ASP A 265 16.64 3.39 -3.74
C ASP A 265 15.49 2.77 -4.57
N LEU A 266 15.85 2.04 -5.62
CA LEU A 266 14.90 1.36 -6.49
C LEU A 266 14.11 0.26 -5.77
N LEU A 267 14.79 -0.57 -4.97
CA LEU A 267 14.12 -1.59 -4.17
C LEU A 267 13.14 -0.94 -3.19
N LEU A 268 13.56 0.13 -2.52
CA LEU A 268 12.72 0.81 -1.54
C LEU A 268 11.49 1.43 -2.17
N GLN A 269 11.62 2.11 -3.32
CA GLN A 269 10.48 2.62 -4.08
C GLN A 269 9.51 1.50 -4.47
N THR A 270 10.04 0.36 -4.90
CA THR A 270 9.23 -0.81 -5.27
C THR A 270 8.49 -1.37 -4.06
N GLN A 271 9.16 -1.52 -2.92
CA GLN A 271 8.57 -1.98 -1.66
C GLN A 271 7.47 -1.03 -1.16
N ILE A 272 7.69 0.28 -1.24
CA ILE A 272 6.66 1.27 -0.89
C ILE A 272 5.44 1.08 -1.79
N ARG A 273 5.63 0.98 -3.11
CA ARG A 273 4.52 0.79 -4.07
C ARG A 273 3.71 -0.48 -3.80
N ILE A 274 4.39 -1.61 -3.58
CA ILE A 274 3.73 -2.88 -3.22
C ILE A 274 2.91 -2.70 -1.94
N LYS A 275 3.50 -2.12 -0.89
CA LYS A 275 2.83 -1.90 0.40
C LYS A 275 1.65 -0.91 0.32
N THR A 276 1.66 0.01 -0.65
CA THR A 276 0.57 1.00 -0.83
C THR A 276 -0.56 0.54 -1.73
N ASP A 277 -0.29 -0.34 -2.71
CA ASP A 277 -1.29 -0.76 -3.71
C ASP A 277 -2.10 -1.98 -3.25
N VAL A 278 -1.58 -2.77 -2.30
CA VAL A 278 -2.19 -4.02 -1.85
C VAL A 278 -1.84 -4.40 -0.40
N ALA A 279 -2.77 -5.07 0.30
CA ALA A 279 -2.54 -5.65 1.63
C ALA A 279 -1.72 -6.97 1.63
N TRP A 280 -0.89 -7.20 0.61
CA TRP A 280 -0.07 -8.41 0.49
C TRP A 280 1.32 -8.20 1.10
N HIS A 281 1.81 -9.21 1.83
CA HIS A 281 3.11 -9.16 2.51
C HIS A 281 4.28 -9.59 1.61
N GLN A 282 4.23 -9.25 0.32
CA GLN A 282 5.34 -9.54 -0.59
C GLN A 282 6.49 -8.57 -0.32
N SER A 283 7.63 -9.12 0.09
CA SER A 283 8.81 -8.35 0.50
C SER A 283 9.97 -8.65 -0.44
N PRO A 284 10.12 -7.93 -1.57
CA PRO A 284 11.20 -8.18 -2.51
C PRO A 284 12.56 -7.98 -1.84
N SER A 285 13.54 -8.74 -2.31
CA SER A 285 14.90 -8.76 -1.78
C SER A 285 15.92 -8.47 -2.89
N ILE A 286 17.07 -7.92 -2.51
CA ILE A 286 18.16 -7.61 -3.42
C ILE A 286 19.50 -7.88 -2.74
N SER A 287 20.48 -8.40 -3.49
CA SER A 287 21.86 -8.58 -3.03
C SER A 287 22.86 -8.15 -4.11
N GLY A 288 24.12 -7.92 -3.71
CA GLY A 288 25.16 -7.31 -4.55
C GLY A 288 25.55 -5.91 -4.06
N ASN A 289 26.20 -5.11 -4.93
CA ASN A 289 26.57 -3.74 -4.60
C ASN A 289 25.37 -2.78 -4.77
N LEU A 290 24.61 -2.60 -3.69
CA LEU A 290 23.33 -1.88 -3.73
C LEU A 290 23.45 -0.37 -3.89
N ASP A 291 24.60 0.19 -3.55
CA ASP A 291 24.90 1.62 -3.66
C ASP A 291 25.41 2.01 -5.05
N SER A 292 25.70 1.02 -5.89
CA SER A 292 25.97 1.28 -7.30
C SER A 292 24.73 1.79 -8.01
N ALA A 293 24.93 2.74 -8.93
CA ALA A 293 23.88 3.21 -9.80
C ALA A 293 23.34 2.04 -10.66
N ILE A 294 22.04 2.08 -10.92
CA ILE A 294 21.39 1.12 -11.81
C ILE A 294 22.06 1.18 -13.18
N LEU A 295 22.53 0.03 -13.68
CA LEU A 295 23.24 -0.09 -14.96
C LEU A 295 24.42 0.89 -15.07
N ASN A 296 25.14 1.10 -13.97
CA ASN A 296 26.25 2.05 -13.83
C ASN A 296 25.89 3.50 -14.22
N GLY A 297 24.62 3.90 -14.07
CA GLY A 297 24.15 5.24 -14.40
C GLY A 297 23.98 5.47 -15.90
N GLU A 298 24.10 4.43 -16.73
CA GLU A 298 23.85 4.47 -18.18
C GLU A 298 22.34 4.50 -18.48
N LEU A 299 21.63 5.42 -17.84
CA LEU A 299 20.20 5.63 -17.96
C LEU A 299 19.94 6.99 -18.62
N PRO A 300 19.00 7.09 -19.57
CA PRO A 300 18.46 8.38 -19.96
C PRO A 300 17.83 9.06 -18.73
N ALA A 301 17.91 10.39 -18.62
CA ALA A 301 17.20 11.13 -17.57
C ALA A 301 15.67 10.91 -17.76
N PRO A 302 14.92 10.55 -16.71
CA PRO A 302 13.48 10.43 -16.82
C PRO A 302 12.86 11.82 -17.02
N SER A 303 11.80 11.89 -17.81
CA SER A 303 10.93 13.06 -17.80
C SER A 303 10.24 13.12 -16.44
N ALA A 304 10.55 14.12 -15.62
CA ALA A 304 10.00 14.27 -14.27
C ALA A 304 8.49 14.61 -14.25
N ARG A 305 7.85 14.72 -15.42
CA ARG A 305 6.45 15.11 -15.64
C ARG A 305 5.93 14.40 -16.89
N LEU A 306 4.63 14.12 -16.93
CA LEU A 306 3.95 13.74 -18.18
C LEU A 306 4.29 14.79 -19.23
N SER A 307 4.97 14.45 -20.31
CA SER A 307 5.47 15.46 -21.25
C SER A 307 4.98 15.25 -22.66
N VAL A 308 4.68 16.36 -23.33
CA VAL A 308 4.31 16.34 -24.75
C VAL A 308 5.54 16.03 -25.59
N THR A 309 5.48 14.96 -26.38
CA THR A 309 6.57 14.57 -27.30
C THR A 309 6.35 15.10 -28.70
N SER A 310 5.09 15.15 -29.16
CA SER A 310 4.75 15.71 -30.46
C SER A 310 3.33 16.27 -30.46
N VAL A 311 3.11 17.29 -31.29
CA VAL A 311 1.81 17.91 -31.54
C VAL A 311 1.61 17.98 -33.04
N ASN A 312 0.49 17.46 -33.53
CA ASN A 312 0.12 17.48 -34.94
C ASN A 312 -1.36 17.85 -35.08
N GLY A 313 -1.63 19.13 -35.34
CA GLY A 313 -2.97 19.68 -35.21
C GLY A 313 -3.46 19.52 -33.77
N ASP A 314 -4.60 18.87 -33.59
CA ASP A 314 -5.17 18.61 -32.27
C ASP A 314 -4.66 17.30 -31.65
N GLN A 315 -3.88 16.48 -32.36
CA GLN A 315 -3.31 15.27 -31.78
C GLN A 315 -2.01 15.56 -31.02
N VAL A 316 -1.92 15.01 -29.81
CA VAL A 316 -0.76 15.10 -28.93
C VAL A 316 -0.27 13.70 -28.61
N SER A 317 1.05 13.49 -28.66
CA SER A 317 1.68 12.27 -28.13
C SER A 317 2.43 12.59 -26.84
N LEU A 318 2.39 11.68 -25.89
CA LEU A 318 3.02 11.79 -24.57
C LEU A 318 4.07 10.71 -24.37
N ASP A 319 5.11 11.03 -23.60
CA ASP A 319 6.17 10.08 -23.16
C ASP A 319 5.77 9.29 -21.90
N SER A 320 4.48 9.23 -21.60
CA SER A 320 3.92 8.60 -20.42
C SER A 320 2.67 7.82 -20.79
N GLY A 321 2.45 6.67 -20.15
CA GLY A 321 1.38 5.74 -20.47
C GLY A 321 0.80 5.05 -19.24
N LYS A 322 0.42 3.77 -19.35
CA LYS A 322 -0.21 2.99 -18.27
C LYS A 322 0.63 2.93 -16.99
N LEU A 323 1.97 2.90 -17.10
CA LEU A 323 2.85 2.90 -15.91
C LEU A 323 2.84 4.25 -15.17
N ALA A 324 2.44 5.34 -15.83
CA ALA A 324 2.19 6.64 -15.22
C ALA A 324 0.73 6.81 -14.76
N GLY A 325 -0.09 5.76 -14.85
CA GLY A 325 -1.50 5.77 -14.46
C GLY A 325 -2.45 6.35 -15.53
N LEU A 326 -2.00 6.51 -16.78
CA LEU A 326 -2.87 6.97 -17.87
C LEU A 326 -3.71 5.83 -18.46
N THR A 327 -4.96 6.15 -18.77
CA THR A 327 -5.92 5.27 -19.48
C THR A 327 -6.64 6.04 -20.59
N PRO A 328 -7.23 5.38 -21.61
CA PRO A 328 -8.10 6.04 -22.57
C PRO A 328 -9.29 6.72 -21.87
N GLY A 329 -9.53 7.98 -22.21
CA GLY A 329 -10.46 8.93 -21.61
C GLY A 329 -9.88 9.73 -20.44
N SER A 330 -8.66 9.42 -19.95
CA SER A 330 -8.02 10.26 -18.94
C SER A 330 -7.86 11.68 -19.47
N THR A 331 -7.97 12.71 -18.63
CA THR A 331 -7.64 14.08 -19.03
C THR A 331 -6.37 14.53 -18.34
N VAL A 332 -5.53 15.27 -19.07
CA VAL A 332 -4.30 15.85 -18.56
C VAL A 332 -4.26 17.36 -18.87
N THR A 333 -3.71 18.16 -17.97
CA THR A 333 -3.65 19.62 -18.08
C THR A 333 -2.22 20.14 -17.98
N LEU A 334 -1.95 21.35 -18.46
CA LEU A 334 -0.64 21.99 -18.28
C LEU A 334 -0.31 22.17 -16.79
N ALA A 335 0.92 21.82 -16.40
CA ALA A 335 1.37 21.93 -15.02
C ALA A 335 1.46 23.36 -14.48
N SER A 336 1.47 24.36 -15.37
CA SER A 336 1.64 25.78 -15.06
C SER A 336 0.34 26.60 -15.19
N ALA A 337 -0.79 25.97 -15.49
CA ALA A 337 -2.07 26.64 -15.74
C ALA A 337 -3.11 26.29 -14.66
N ASP A 338 -4.11 27.14 -14.48
CA ASP A 338 -5.31 26.76 -13.73
C ASP A 338 -5.95 25.53 -14.42
N PRO A 339 -6.49 24.53 -13.67
CA PRO A 339 -6.98 23.25 -14.20
C PRO A 339 -8.06 23.32 -15.31
N GLY A 340 -8.57 24.51 -15.64
CA GLY A 340 -9.61 24.75 -16.65
C GLY A 340 -9.12 25.24 -18.03
N ASP A 341 -7.91 25.77 -18.18
CA ASP A 341 -7.54 26.56 -19.38
C ASP A 341 -6.82 25.78 -20.48
N SER A 342 -6.27 24.59 -20.19
CA SER A 342 -5.57 23.78 -21.21
C SER A 342 -5.66 22.30 -20.87
N ARG A 343 -6.31 21.52 -21.75
CA ARG A 343 -6.68 20.12 -21.51
C ARG A 343 -6.42 19.25 -22.75
N ILE A 344 -5.90 18.06 -22.51
CA ILE A 344 -5.78 16.97 -23.48
C ILE A 344 -6.59 15.79 -22.93
N GLU A 345 -7.43 15.19 -23.77
CA GLU A 345 -8.10 13.92 -23.49
C GLU A 345 -7.30 12.77 -24.11
N ILE A 346 -6.91 11.80 -23.30
CA ILE A 346 -6.14 10.63 -23.73
C ILE A 346 -7.04 9.71 -24.55
N THR A 347 -6.64 9.36 -25.76
CA THR A 347 -7.41 8.48 -26.65
C THR A 347 -6.81 7.07 -26.73
N GLU A 348 -5.49 6.95 -26.56
CA GLU A 348 -4.77 5.68 -26.66
C GLU A 348 -3.66 5.63 -25.60
N THR A 349 -3.42 4.46 -25.02
CA THR A 349 -2.34 4.26 -24.04
C THR A 349 -1.59 2.95 -24.28
N ASN A 350 -0.27 3.03 -24.29
CA ASN A 350 0.68 1.94 -24.15
C ASN A 350 1.32 2.00 -22.74
N LEU A 351 2.28 1.13 -22.43
CA LEU A 351 2.96 1.15 -21.12
C LEU A 351 3.67 2.49 -20.84
N PHE A 352 4.39 3.01 -21.83
CA PHE A 352 5.25 4.20 -21.70
C PHE A 352 4.79 5.42 -22.49
N ALA A 353 3.72 5.29 -23.27
CA ALA A 353 3.29 6.38 -24.14
C ALA A 353 1.77 6.45 -24.20
N ALA A 354 1.27 7.63 -24.48
CA ALA A 354 -0.13 7.86 -24.71
C ALA A 354 -0.29 8.79 -25.91
N LYS A 355 -1.44 8.70 -26.55
CA LYS A 355 -1.91 9.75 -27.47
C LYS A 355 -3.17 10.34 -26.90
N GLY A 356 -3.35 11.62 -27.16
CA GLY A 356 -4.57 12.32 -26.82
C GLY A 356 -4.91 13.38 -27.84
N VAL A 357 -6.06 14.01 -27.64
CA VAL A 357 -6.57 15.12 -28.44
C VAL A 357 -6.67 16.35 -27.56
N VAL A 358 -6.18 17.49 -28.05
CA VAL A 358 -6.34 18.80 -27.40
C VAL A 358 -7.82 19.14 -27.37
N THR A 359 -8.40 19.22 -26.18
CA THR A 359 -9.79 19.64 -25.99
C THR A 359 -9.90 21.13 -25.65
N ASN A 360 -8.85 21.71 -25.06
CA ASN A 360 -8.74 23.15 -24.82
C ASN A 360 -7.27 23.60 -24.73
N GLY A 361 -6.96 24.83 -25.14
CA GLY A 361 -5.62 25.41 -25.03
C GLY A 361 -4.65 25.07 -26.18
N HIS A 362 -3.39 25.44 -26.00
CA HIS A 362 -2.31 25.17 -26.97
C HIS A 362 -1.16 24.46 -26.27
N PHE A 363 -0.61 23.46 -26.96
CA PHE A 363 0.47 22.62 -26.45
C PHE A 363 1.63 22.61 -27.45
N SER A 364 2.84 22.48 -26.90
CA SER A 364 4.09 22.38 -27.63
C SER A 364 4.89 21.17 -27.14
N PRO A 365 5.71 20.53 -28.01
CA PRO A 365 6.67 19.53 -27.56
C PRO A 365 7.55 20.06 -26.42
N GLY A 366 7.67 19.29 -25.33
CA GLY A 366 8.36 19.65 -24.10
C GLY A 366 7.46 20.23 -23.00
N ASP A 367 6.18 20.50 -23.29
CA ASP A 367 5.24 20.96 -22.27
C ASP A 367 5.01 19.88 -21.20
N ALA A 368 5.05 20.31 -19.95
CA ALA A 368 4.81 19.47 -18.80
C ALA A 368 3.33 19.46 -18.41
N LEU A 369 2.81 18.26 -18.15
CA LEU A 369 1.41 17.99 -17.88
C LEU A 369 1.22 17.35 -16.50
N ILE A 370 0.01 17.49 -15.98
CA ILE A 370 -0.49 16.87 -14.76
C ILE A 370 -1.74 16.07 -15.13
N LEU A 371 -1.91 14.89 -14.54
CA LEU A 371 -3.13 14.09 -14.68
C LEU A 371 -4.27 14.78 -13.94
N SER A 372 -5.28 15.26 -14.67
CA SER A 372 -6.43 15.96 -14.11
C SER A 372 -7.62 15.03 -13.85
N GLU A 373 -7.84 14.01 -14.67
CA GLU A 373 -8.93 13.04 -14.52
C GLU A 373 -8.51 11.65 -15.04
N ARG A 374 -8.94 10.57 -14.38
CA ARG A 374 -8.77 9.19 -14.87
C ARG A 374 -10.08 8.69 -15.48
N SER A 375 -9.96 7.91 -16.56
CA SER A 375 -11.11 7.23 -17.18
C SER A 375 -10.95 5.72 -17.08
N TYR A 376 -12.01 5.03 -16.66
CA TYR A 376 -12.04 3.56 -16.62
C TYR A 376 -12.97 3.05 -17.73
N PRO A 377 -12.75 1.84 -18.29
CA PRO A 377 -13.61 1.31 -19.34
C PRO A 377 -15.09 1.30 -18.90
N GLN A 378 -15.96 2.01 -19.65
CA GLN A 378 -17.40 2.09 -19.36
C GLN A 378 -18.21 1.28 -20.39
N PRO A 379 -19.32 0.62 -20.00
CA PRO A 379 -20.32 0.13 -20.93
C PRO A 379 -20.99 1.29 -21.68
N VAL A 380 -21.43 1.04 -22.91
CA VAL A 380 -21.98 2.04 -23.84
C VAL A 380 -23.50 2.10 -23.71
N LEU A 381 -24.05 3.30 -23.48
CA LEU A 381 -25.50 3.57 -23.51
C LEU A 381 -25.94 3.85 -24.97
N ARG A 382 -26.76 2.98 -25.56
CA ARG A 382 -27.28 3.18 -26.93
C ARG A 382 -28.53 4.05 -26.93
N VAL A 383 -28.51 5.13 -27.69
CA VAL A 383 -29.57 6.14 -27.76
C VAL A 383 -30.19 6.18 -29.15
N PHE A 384 -31.50 6.04 -29.26
CA PHE A 384 -32.25 6.26 -30.51
C PHE A 384 -33.04 7.56 -30.41
N VAL A 385 -33.05 8.38 -31.47
CA VAL A 385 -33.74 9.68 -31.47
C VAL A 385 -34.79 9.71 -32.59
N SER A 386 -36.04 10.07 -32.26
CA SER A 386 -37.17 10.08 -33.19
C SER A 386 -38.24 11.12 -32.84
N ALA A 387 -39.25 11.28 -33.69
CA ALA A 387 -40.33 12.26 -33.53
C ALA A 387 -41.72 11.72 -33.98
N ASP A 388 -42.79 12.38 -33.53
CA ASP A 388 -44.19 12.02 -33.81
C ASP A 388 -44.63 12.24 -35.27
N LYS A 389 -44.12 13.29 -35.92
CA LYS A 389 -44.39 13.57 -37.33
C LYS A 389 -43.12 13.47 -38.17
N GLN A 390 -43.27 12.93 -39.38
CA GLN A 390 -42.18 12.78 -40.36
C GLN A 390 -41.49 14.12 -40.71
N ALA A 391 -42.22 15.24 -40.65
CA ALA A 391 -41.65 16.57 -40.89
C ALA A 391 -40.70 17.01 -39.77
N ASP A 392 -41.00 16.65 -38.51
CA ASP A 392 -40.17 16.98 -37.36
C ASP A 392 -38.95 16.04 -37.26
N ALA A 393 -39.11 14.77 -37.65
CA ALA A 393 -38.00 13.81 -37.74
C ALA A 393 -36.87 14.27 -38.69
N ASN A 394 -37.20 15.13 -39.65
CA ASN A 394 -36.27 15.70 -40.62
C ASN A 394 -35.89 17.17 -40.32
N SER A 395 -36.16 17.65 -39.10
CA SER A 395 -35.91 19.04 -38.71
C SER A 395 -34.50 19.24 -38.11
N ASP A 396 -33.98 20.46 -38.19
CA ASP A 396 -32.69 20.88 -37.57
C ASP A 396 -32.68 20.65 -36.05
N VAL A 397 -33.87 20.64 -35.46
CA VAL A 397 -34.14 20.33 -34.05
C VAL A 397 -33.71 18.90 -33.69
N ILE A 398 -34.10 17.89 -34.48
CA ILE A 398 -33.71 16.49 -34.23
C ILE A 398 -32.22 16.27 -34.50
N ALA A 399 -31.67 16.95 -35.52
CA ALA A 399 -30.23 16.93 -35.77
C ALA A 399 -29.45 17.46 -34.56
N SER A 400 -29.87 18.58 -33.98
CA SER A 400 -29.22 19.17 -32.80
C SER A 400 -29.30 18.27 -31.55
N ILE A 401 -30.41 17.55 -31.36
CA ILE A 401 -30.56 16.57 -30.28
C ILE A 401 -29.61 15.38 -30.49
N ARG A 402 -29.53 14.85 -31.72
CA ARG A 402 -28.60 13.76 -32.08
C ARG A 402 -27.15 14.19 -31.85
N ASP A 403 -26.77 15.38 -32.29
CA ASP A 403 -25.42 15.92 -32.10
C ASP A 403 -25.09 16.11 -30.62
N ALA A 404 -26.02 16.66 -29.83
CA ALA A 404 -25.85 16.79 -28.39
C ALA A 404 -25.67 15.43 -27.70
N ALA A 405 -26.49 14.43 -28.06
CA ALA A 405 -26.37 13.09 -27.49
C ALA A 405 -25.07 12.39 -27.88
N ALA A 406 -24.65 12.48 -29.15
CA ALA A 406 -23.40 11.92 -29.63
C ALA A 406 -22.16 12.59 -29.01
N SER A 407 -22.29 13.82 -28.49
CA SER A 407 -21.19 14.54 -27.84
C SER A 407 -20.92 14.10 -26.39
N VAL A 408 -21.79 13.28 -25.79
CA VAL A 408 -21.60 12.77 -24.43
C VAL A 408 -20.76 11.48 -24.47
N PRO A 409 -19.60 11.42 -23.82
CA PRO A 409 -18.78 10.20 -23.78
C PRO A 409 -19.55 8.99 -23.25
N GLY A 410 -19.37 7.81 -23.84
CA GLY A 410 -20.10 6.59 -23.44
C GLY A 410 -21.52 6.47 -23.99
N ILE A 411 -22.00 7.44 -24.80
CA ILE A 411 -23.27 7.35 -25.53
C ILE A 411 -23.02 6.99 -27.00
N GLN A 412 -23.79 6.04 -27.53
CA GLN A 412 -23.77 5.67 -28.95
C GLN A 412 -25.15 5.84 -29.58
N LEU A 413 -25.27 6.58 -30.69
CA LEU A 413 -26.52 6.63 -31.42
C LEU A 413 -26.80 5.31 -32.16
N ASP A 414 -28.01 4.77 -32.02
CA ASP A 414 -28.50 3.64 -32.80
C ASP A 414 -29.62 4.11 -33.75
N GLU A 415 -29.74 3.46 -34.90
CA GLU A 415 -30.78 3.72 -35.90
C GLU A 415 -31.95 2.73 -35.79
N ASP A 416 -31.77 1.66 -35.00
CA ASP A 416 -32.81 0.69 -34.69
C ASP A 416 -33.30 0.90 -33.26
N GLN A 417 -34.54 1.38 -33.13
CA GLN A 417 -35.21 1.57 -31.85
C GLN A 417 -35.19 0.31 -30.97
N GLN A 418 -35.20 -0.89 -31.57
CA GLN A 418 -35.22 -2.16 -30.83
C GLN A 418 -33.86 -2.53 -30.21
N ARG A 419 -32.77 -1.87 -30.60
CA ARG A 419 -31.43 -2.09 -30.06
C ARG A 419 -30.96 -0.98 -29.11
N ALA A 420 -31.78 0.06 -28.95
CA ALA A 420 -31.48 1.21 -28.12
C ALA A 420 -31.84 0.93 -26.66
N ASP A 421 -30.99 1.39 -25.75
CA ASP A 421 -31.19 1.36 -24.31
C ASP A 421 -32.05 2.55 -23.84
N LEU A 422 -31.97 3.66 -24.58
CA LEU A 422 -32.72 4.90 -24.37
C LEU A 422 -33.26 5.43 -25.71
N VAL A 423 -34.51 5.88 -25.73
CA VAL A 423 -35.15 6.55 -26.86
C VAL A 423 -35.50 7.98 -26.48
N LEU A 424 -34.99 8.95 -27.23
CA LEU A 424 -35.38 10.35 -27.16
C LEU A 424 -36.49 10.59 -28.19
N TYR A 425 -37.72 10.78 -27.73
CA TYR A 425 -38.91 10.90 -28.57
C TYR A 425 -39.51 12.30 -28.53
N TYR A 426 -39.51 13.01 -29.64
CA TYR A 426 -40.05 14.37 -29.76
C TYR A 426 -41.52 14.35 -30.19
N SER A 427 -42.45 14.70 -29.30
CA SER A 427 -43.90 14.45 -29.51
C SER A 427 -44.84 15.53 -28.96
N ARG A 428 -46.08 15.58 -29.46
CA ARG A 428 -47.18 16.47 -29.04
C ARG A 428 -48.25 15.69 -28.27
N ILE A 429 -47.96 15.36 -27.01
CA ILE A 429 -48.89 14.61 -26.13
C ILE A 429 -49.87 15.59 -25.43
N ASP A 430 -51.15 15.21 -25.28
CA ASP A 430 -52.17 15.96 -24.52
C ASP A 430 -51.68 16.29 -23.09
N GLU A 431 -51.95 17.50 -22.58
CA GLU A 431 -51.48 18.00 -21.29
C GLU A 431 -51.95 17.16 -20.08
N ALA A 432 -53.15 16.58 -20.14
CA ALA A 432 -53.67 15.68 -19.10
C ALA A 432 -52.90 14.36 -19.07
N LEU A 433 -52.55 13.83 -20.23
CA LEU A 433 -51.74 12.62 -20.36
C LEU A 433 -50.26 12.91 -20.03
N GLY A 434 -49.72 14.05 -20.47
CA GLY A 434 -48.39 14.54 -20.10
C GLY A 434 -48.24 14.76 -18.59
N ALA A 435 -49.30 15.18 -17.90
CA ALA A 435 -49.34 15.22 -16.44
C ALA A 435 -49.34 13.81 -15.82
N GLN A 436 -49.99 12.84 -16.45
CA GLN A 436 -49.97 11.44 -16.04
C GLN A 436 -48.59 10.79 -16.25
N VAL A 437 -47.92 11.06 -17.38
CA VAL A 437 -46.53 10.64 -17.68
C VAL A 437 -45.56 11.14 -16.63
N ARG A 438 -45.68 12.43 -16.27
CA ARG A 438 -44.85 13.08 -15.25
C ARG A 438 -45.08 12.57 -13.84
N LYS A 439 -46.22 11.93 -13.59
CA LYS A 439 -46.68 11.52 -12.24
C LYS A 439 -46.65 10.01 -12.02
N GLN A 440 -46.61 9.22 -13.09
CA GLN A 440 -46.58 7.76 -13.04
C GLN A 440 -45.27 7.18 -13.56
N GLY A 441 -44.43 7.98 -14.24
CA GLY A 441 -43.33 7.48 -15.05
C GLY A 441 -43.91 6.63 -16.18
N ILE A 442 -43.90 7.08 -17.44
CA ILE A 442 -44.15 6.10 -18.51
C ILE A 442 -42.90 5.23 -18.61
N ALA A 443 -42.87 4.19 -17.81
CA ALA A 443 -42.23 2.94 -18.15
C ALA A 443 -43.04 2.24 -19.25
N ALA A 444 -42.86 2.71 -20.48
CA ALA A 444 -43.40 2.03 -21.64
C ALA A 444 -42.27 1.18 -22.17
N ASN A 445 -42.45 -0.13 -22.09
CA ASN A 445 -41.72 -1.08 -22.91
C ASN A 445 -41.58 -0.49 -24.33
N LEU A 446 -40.37 -0.49 -24.91
CA LEU A 446 -39.99 0.11 -26.21
C LEU A 446 -40.92 -0.26 -27.39
N THR A 447 -41.84 -1.20 -27.16
CA THR A 447 -42.81 -1.79 -28.09
C THR A 447 -44.26 -1.31 -27.93
N ALA A 448 -44.61 -0.52 -26.90
CA ALA A 448 -45.96 -0.02 -26.71
C ALA A 448 -46.32 1.08 -27.74
N SER A 449 -47.54 1.04 -28.27
CA SER A 449 -48.03 2.09 -29.18
C SER A 449 -48.12 3.42 -28.43
N LEU A 450 -47.32 4.40 -28.86
CA LEU A 450 -47.33 5.76 -28.33
C LEU A 450 -48.74 6.38 -28.49
N PRO A 451 -49.23 7.14 -27.49
CA PRO A 451 -50.59 7.68 -27.49
C PRO A 451 -50.84 8.68 -28.62
N ASP A 452 -52.12 8.88 -28.95
CA ASP A 452 -52.56 9.79 -30.02
C ASP A 452 -52.04 11.22 -29.79
N THR A 453 -51.48 11.81 -30.85
CA THR A 453 -50.91 13.17 -30.85
C THR A 453 -52.00 14.23 -30.85
N ASP A 454 -51.85 15.27 -30.02
CA ASP A 454 -52.63 16.50 -30.16
C ASP A 454 -52.14 17.26 -31.40
N PRO A 455 -52.96 17.40 -32.46
CA PRO A 455 -52.56 18.10 -33.67
C PRO A 455 -52.20 19.58 -33.44
N GLN A 456 -52.69 20.18 -32.35
CA GLN A 456 -52.48 21.59 -31.95
C GLN A 456 -51.45 21.75 -30.82
N GLY A 457 -50.92 20.64 -30.29
CA GLY A 457 -49.96 20.65 -29.18
C GLY A 457 -48.58 21.18 -29.56
N THR A 458 -47.86 21.73 -28.58
CA THR A 458 -46.46 22.10 -28.75
C THR A 458 -45.58 20.87 -28.53
N PRO A 459 -44.67 20.52 -29.45
CA PRO A 459 -43.84 19.32 -29.32
C PRO A 459 -42.82 19.47 -28.20
N ARG A 460 -42.55 18.37 -27.50
CA ARG A 460 -41.59 18.27 -26.38
C ARG A 460 -40.77 17.01 -26.50
N LEU A 461 -39.55 17.03 -25.95
CA LEU A 461 -38.68 15.85 -25.90
C LEU A 461 -39.05 14.97 -24.71
N PHE A 462 -39.27 13.68 -24.98
CA PHE A 462 -39.54 12.64 -23.99
C PHE A 462 -38.40 11.63 -24.00
N PHE A 463 -38.09 11.08 -22.84
CA PHE A 463 -37.11 10.01 -22.68
C PHE A 463 -37.89 8.72 -22.40
N LEU A 464 -37.64 7.68 -23.20
CA LEU A 464 -38.24 6.36 -23.04
C LEU A 464 -37.10 5.36 -22.88
N ASN A 465 -37.12 4.53 -21.86
CA ASN A 465 -36.06 3.58 -21.53
C ASN A 465 -36.63 2.17 -21.34
N ALA A 466 -35.75 1.17 -21.30
CA ALA A 466 -36.15 -0.22 -21.05
C ALA A 466 -36.49 -0.48 -19.56
N ASP A 467 -35.82 0.21 -18.64
CA ASP A 467 -35.98 0.07 -17.19
C ASP A 467 -36.47 1.38 -16.58
N GLU A 468 -37.55 1.31 -15.77
CA GLU A 468 -38.43 2.39 -15.26
C GLU A 468 -37.74 3.52 -14.43
N THR A 469 -36.62 4.08 -14.87
CA THR A 469 -35.83 5.01 -14.05
C THR A 469 -36.40 6.44 -14.06
N GLU A 470 -36.74 6.98 -12.88
CA GLU A 470 -37.27 8.34 -12.68
C GLU A 470 -36.28 9.47 -13.08
N ALA A 471 -35.02 9.14 -13.43
CA ALA A 471 -33.96 10.08 -13.79
C ALA A 471 -34.29 11.01 -14.98
N ALA A 472 -35.36 10.73 -15.73
CA ALA A 472 -35.86 11.55 -16.84
C ALA A 472 -36.92 12.60 -16.45
N THR A 473 -37.34 12.68 -15.18
CA THR A 473 -38.45 13.57 -14.78
C THR A 473 -38.01 15.04 -14.67
N GLY A 474 -38.50 15.89 -15.58
CA GLY A 474 -38.44 17.36 -15.43
C GLY A 474 -37.94 18.17 -16.62
N LEU A 475 -37.42 17.55 -17.68
CA LEU A 475 -36.92 18.28 -18.86
C LEU A 475 -38.08 18.66 -19.79
N THR A 476 -38.55 19.91 -19.72
CA THR A 476 -39.41 20.46 -20.77
C THR A 476 -38.56 21.24 -21.75
N TRP A 477 -38.26 20.63 -22.90
CA TRP A 477 -37.61 21.31 -24.02
C TRP A 477 -38.65 22.01 -24.91
N ASN A 478 -38.48 23.31 -25.18
CA ASN A 478 -39.45 24.12 -25.92
C ASN A 478 -39.16 24.25 -27.43
N GLY A 479 -38.20 23.49 -27.97
CA GLY A 479 -38.12 23.21 -29.40
C GLY A 479 -37.28 24.18 -30.26
N SER A 480 -36.34 24.93 -29.69
CA SER A 480 -35.44 25.80 -30.49
C SER A 480 -34.06 25.17 -30.68
N ALA A 481 -33.66 24.92 -31.93
CA ALA A 481 -32.35 24.36 -32.30
C ALA A 481 -31.16 25.25 -31.88
N ASP A 482 -31.37 26.56 -31.67
CA ASP A 482 -30.32 27.52 -31.32
C ASP A 482 -30.16 27.74 -29.79
N ASN A 483 -30.97 27.06 -28.97
CA ASN A 483 -30.95 27.28 -27.52
C ASN A 483 -29.84 26.49 -26.84
N ARG A 484 -28.62 27.04 -26.89
CA ARG A 484 -27.41 26.47 -26.26
C ARG A 484 -27.60 26.06 -24.80
N VAL A 485 -28.35 26.84 -24.02
CA VAL A 485 -28.61 26.55 -22.60
C VAL A 485 -29.38 25.24 -22.43
N GLU A 486 -30.39 25.03 -23.27
CA GLU A 486 -31.20 23.81 -23.24
C GLU A 486 -30.44 22.59 -23.78
N LEU A 487 -29.54 22.75 -24.76
CA LEU A 487 -28.69 21.67 -25.25
C LEU A 487 -27.66 21.23 -24.21
N GLU A 488 -27.06 22.16 -23.46
CA GLU A 488 -26.17 21.81 -22.35
C GLU A 488 -26.93 21.13 -21.20
N GLN A 489 -28.17 21.55 -20.92
CA GLN A 489 -29.04 20.84 -19.99
C GLN A 489 -29.36 19.42 -20.46
N LEU A 490 -29.61 19.21 -21.77
CA LEU A 490 -29.79 17.89 -22.35
C LEU A 490 -28.54 17.02 -22.17
N LYS A 491 -27.34 17.54 -22.45
CA LYS A 491 -26.08 16.80 -22.24
C LYS A 491 -25.88 16.40 -20.79
N ALA A 492 -26.04 17.33 -19.85
CA ALA A 492 -25.94 17.05 -18.42
C ALA A 492 -26.96 15.98 -17.97
N SER A 493 -28.15 15.97 -18.58
CA SER A 493 -29.18 14.97 -18.32
C SER A 493 -28.82 13.61 -18.89
N LEU A 494 -28.24 13.58 -20.08
CA LEU A 494 -27.75 12.36 -20.73
C LEU A 494 -26.53 11.77 -20.00
N GLU A 495 -25.62 12.60 -19.48
CA GLU A 495 -24.52 12.18 -18.61
C GLU A 495 -25.05 11.51 -17.34
N ARG A 496 -26.07 12.11 -16.71
CA ARG A 496 -26.75 11.52 -15.54
C ARG A 496 -27.42 10.20 -15.89
N ILE A 497 -28.14 10.13 -17.00
CA ILE A 497 -28.80 8.89 -17.46
C ILE A 497 -27.76 7.82 -17.79
N ARG A 498 -26.63 8.15 -18.42
CA ARG A 498 -25.51 7.22 -18.68
C ARG A 498 -24.91 6.69 -17.39
N ASP A 499 -24.57 7.56 -16.44
CA ASP A 499 -23.96 7.13 -15.17
C ASP A 499 -24.94 6.27 -14.37
N SER A 500 -26.23 6.62 -14.37
CA SER A 500 -27.30 5.78 -13.84
C SER A 500 -27.47 4.47 -14.61
N TYR A 501 -27.42 4.48 -15.93
CA TYR A 501 -27.52 3.27 -16.77
C TYR A 501 -26.35 2.33 -16.55
N HIS A 502 -25.13 2.84 -16.37
CA HIS A 502 -23.98 2.02 -16.01
C HIS A 502 -24.24 1.31 -14.67
N LEU A 503 -24.73 2.02 -13.65
CA LEU A 503 -25.16 1.41 -12.39
C LEU A 503 -26.27 0.36 -12.59
N HIS A 504 -27.28 0.63 -13.44
CA HIS A 504 -28.35 -0.34 -13.73
C HIS A 504 -27.88 -1.55 -14.54
N SER A 505 -26.98 -1.38 -15.50
CA SER A 505 -26.46 -2.47 -16.33
C SER A 505 -25.69 -3.50 -15.51
N LEU A 506 -25.14 -3.06 -14.37
CA LEU A 506 -24.54 -3.92 -13.36
C LEU A 506 -25.62 -4.62 -12.52
N ALA A 507 -26.81 -4.02 -12.37
CA ALA A 507 -27.96 -4.66 -11.73
C ALA A 507 -28.65 -5.63 -12.69
N GLY A 508 -28.49 -6.94 -12.47
CA GLY A 508 -29.17 -7.96 -13.28
C GLY A 508 -30.68 -7.75 -13.36
N SER A 509 -31.20 -7.74 -14.58
CA SER A 509 -32.62 -7.55 -14.87
C SER A 509 -33.48 -8.68 -14.30
N THR A 510 -34.23 -8.37 -13.23
CA THR A 510 -35.60 -8.80 -12.93
C THR A 510 -35.90 -8.41 -11.49
N ALA A 511 -36.78 -7.41 -11.32
CA ALA A 511 -37.25 -6.94 -10.02
C ALA A 511 -38.08 -7.97 -9.22
N ASP A 512 -38.28 -9.17 -9.77
CA ASP A 512 -39.21 -10.19 -9.25
C ASP A 512 -38.54 -11.22 -8.30
N ASP A 513 -37.23 -11.07 -8.01
CA ASP A 513 -36.47 -11.92 -7.07
C ASP A 513 -35.60 -11.06 -6.14
N SER A 514 -36.20 -9.98 -5.63
CA SER A 514 -35.62 -8.91 -4.80
C SER A 514 -35.71 -9.24 -3.31
N SER A 515 -34.79 -10.07 -2.81
CA SER A 515 -34.89 -10.55 -1.43
C SER A 515 -33.54 -10.71 -0.72
N VAL A 516 -32.63 -9.76 -0.96
CA VAL A 516 -31.44 -9.51 -0.12
C VAL A 516 -31.79 -8.53 0.99
N ASP A 517 -31.96 -9.02 2.22
CA ASP A 517 -32.26 -8.18 3.38
C ASP A 517 -31.00 -7.81 4.15
N LEU A 518 -30.92 -6.56 4.62
CA LEU A 518 -29.86 -6.08 5.50
C LEU A 518 -30.37 -6.11 6.94
N ASN A 519 -29.70 -6.91 7.76
CA ASN A 519 -29.92 -6.94 9.20
C ASN A 519 -28.84 -6.10 9.88
N ILE A 520 -29.25 -5.22 10.79
CA ILE A 520 -28.32 -4.42 11.58
C ILE A 520 -28.33 -4.91 13.02
N THR A 521 -27.14 -5.23 13.48
CA THR A 521 -26.88 -5.67 14.84
C THR A 521 -26.15 -4.55 15.54
N HIS A 522 -26.84 -3.89 16.48
CA HIS A 522 -26.21 -2.91 17.34
C HIS A 522 -25.37 -3.62 18.40
N LEU A 523 -24.07 -3.35 18.39
CA LEU A 523 -23.15 -3.88 19.37
C LEU A 523 -23.09 -2.88 20.54
N ARG A 524 -23.87 -3.17 21.59
CA ARG A 524 -23.89 -2.32 22.79
C ARG A 524 -22.71 -2.71 23.68
N ARG A 525 -21.75 -1.81 23.84
CA ARG A 525 -20.59 -2.01 24.73
C ARG A 525 -21.07 -2.33 26.14
N ASP A 526 -20.63 -3.47 26.67
CA ASP A 526 -21.00 -3.95 28.00
C ASP A 526 -19.84 -4.78 28.59
N ASP A 527 -18.91 -4.07 29.24
CA ASP A 527 -17.63 -4.63 29.71
C ASP A 527 -17.79 -5.69 30.82
N GLY A 528 -18.97 -5.74 31.46
CA GLY A 528 -19.31 -6.71 32.50
C GLY A 528 -20.03 -7.95 31.97
N CYS A 529 -20.38 -7.96 30.68
CA CYS A 529 -21.14 -9.02 30.05
C CYS A 529 -20.22 -10.21 29.71
N THR A 530 -20.63 -11.43 30.08
CA THR A 530 -19.87 -12.66 29.83
C THR A 530 -20.79 -13.72 29.23
N PRO A 531 -20.31 -14.62 28.35
CA PRO A 531 -21.14 -15.68 27.76
C PRO A 531 -21.79 -16.62 28.79
N ALA A 532 -21.20 -16.71 29.99
CA ALA A 532 -21.74 -17.47 31.12
C ALA A 532 -22.89 -16.76 31.84
N ALA A 533 -22.96 -15.42 31.77
CA ALA A 533 -23.98 -14.59 32.42
C ALA A 533 -25.13 -14.19 31.46
N ASP A 534 -24.83 -13.90 30.20
CA ASP A 534 -25.81 -13.67 29.13
C ASP A 534 -25.24 -14.25 27.82
N GLN A 535 -25.99 -15.14 27.17
CA GLN A 535 -25.54 -15.84 25.95
C GLN A 535 -25.40 -14.92 24.74
N ARG A 536 -25.94 -13.69 24.80
CA ARG A 536 -25.80 -12.68 23.75
C ARG A 536 -24.51 -11.88 23.86
N CYS A 537 -23.67 -12.17 24.85
CA CYS A 537 -22.34 -11.57 24.96
C CYS A 537 -21.40 -12.17 23.93
N GLN A 538 -20.93 -11.34 22.99
CA GLN A 538 -19.90 -11.72 22.04
C GLN A 538 -18.67 -10.83 22.22
N GLU A 539 -17.51 -11.43 21.99
CA GLU A 539 -16.20 -10.81 22.18
C GLU A 539 -15.63 -10.48 20.80
N PHE A 540 -15.47 -9.18 20.53
CA PHE A 540 -14.88 -8.67 19.29
C PHE A 540 -13.48 -8.09 19.59
N ALA A 541 -12.71 -7.81 18.54
CA ALA A 541 -11.32 -7.32 18.67
C ALA A 541 -11.18 -6.02 19.50
N PHE A 542 -12.27 -5.26 19.64
CA PHE A 542 -12.35 -3.94 20.28
C PHE A 542 -13.25 -3.91 21.53
N GLY A 543 -13.55 -5.06 22.15
CA GLY A 543 -14.25 -5.14 23.44
C GLY A 543 -15.30 -6.25 23.53
N ARG A 544 -15.98 -6.33 24.69
CA ARG A 544 -17.15 -7.21 24.89
C ARG A 544 -18.42 -6.43 24.65
N PHE A 545 -19.25 -7.01 23.80
CA PHE A 545 -20.48 -6.37 23.38
C PHE A 545 -21.63 -7.29 23.73
N LEU A 546 -22.66 -6.69 24.32
CA LEU A 546 -23.96 -7.31 24.30
C LEU A 546 -24.48 -7.15 22.88
N VAL A 547 -24.58 -8.26 22.17
CA VAL A 547 -25.15 -8.30 20.84
C VAL A 547 -26.65 -8.15 21.01
N ASP A 548 -27.17 -6.98 20.65
CA ASP A 548 -28.62 -6.82 20.56
C ASP A 548 -29.14 -7.77 19.45
N GLU A 549 -30.38 -8.23 19.57
CA GLU A 549 -30.97 -9.03 18.50
C GLU A 549 -30.89 -8.28 17.16
N PRO A 550 -30.49 -8.96 16.06
CA PRO A 550 -30.47 -8.35 14.75
C PRO A 550 -31.83 -7.73 14.45
N ARG A 551 -31.80 -6.47 14.02
CA ARG A 551 -33.00 -5.73 13.67
C ARG A 551 -33.09 -5.59 12.17
N SER A 552 -34.32 -5.66 11.67
CA SER A 552 -34.59 -5.20 10.31
C SER A 552 -34.15 -3.75 10.17
N ALA A 553 -33.73 -3.36 8.97
CA ALA A 553 -33.35 -1.99 8.66
C ALA A 553 -34.32 -0.91 9.22
N PRO A 554 -35.66 -1.02 9.04
CA PRO A 554 -36.61 -0.06 9.61
C PRO A 554 -36.62 0.00 11.16
N ASP A 555 -36.42 -1.14 11.82
CA ASP A 555 -36.36 -1.20 13.28
C ASP A 555 -35.07 -0.59 13.84
N ALA A 556 -33.99 -0.62 13.05
CA ALA A 556 -32.73 0.05 13.37
C ALA A 556 -32.87 1.58 13.24
N GLU A 557 -33.51 2.10 12.18
CA GLU A 557 -33.75 3.55 11.98
C GLU A 557 -34.54 4.19 13.13
N ALA A 558 -35.49 3.46 13.71
CA ALA A 558 -36.30 3.96 14.84
C ALA A 558 -35.50 4.12 16.14
N LYS A 559 -34.26 3.60 16.20
CA LYS A 559 -33.38 3.68 17.35
C LYS A 559 -32.53 4.96 17.28
N ARG A 560 -32.26 5.55 18.45
CA ARG A 560 -31.30 6.65 18.56
C ARG A 560 -29.93 6.09 18.91
N TYR A 561 -28.92 6.56 18.19
CA TYR A 561 -27.53 6.15 18.35
C TYR A 561 -26.70 7.32 18.92
N GLN A 562 -25.52 6.99 19.43
CA GLN A 562 -24.54 7.92 19.98
C GLN A 562 -23.23 7.81 19.19
N PRO A 563 -22.42 8.89 19.13
CA PRO A 563 -21.07 8.80 18.60
C PRO A 563 -20.27 7.75 19.38
N GLY A 564 -19.65 6.83 18.66
CA GLY A 564 -18.94 5.67 19.20
C GLY A 564 -19.75 4.36 19.19
N ASP A 565 -21.07 4.39 18.91
CA ASP A 565 -21.86 3.17 18.74
C ASP A 565 -21.35 2.36 17.54
N VAL A 566 -21.29 1.03 17.68
CA VAL A 566 -20.78 0.13 16.64
C VAL A 566 -21.92 -0.70 16.06
N LEU A 567 -21.94 -0.79 14.74
CA LEU A 567 -22.87 -1.59 13.97
C LEU A 567 -22.15 -2.75 13.31
N ALA A 568 -22.74 -3.93 13.42
CA ALA A 568 -22.45 -5.07 12.58
C ALA A 568 -23.60 -5.27 11.58
N PHE A 569 -23.28 -5.79 10.41
CA PHE A 569 -24.24 -6.00 9.34
C PHE A 569 -24.33 -7.49 9.03
N GLY A 570 -25.55 -8.01 8.94
CA GLY A 570 -25.86 -9.33 8.39
C GLY A 570 -26.61 -9.18 7.08
N VAL A 571 -26.49 -10.17 6.20
CA VAL A 571 -27.16 -10.15 4.88
C VAL A 571 -27.88 -11.47 4.66
N ALA A 572 -29.17 -11.40 4.39
CA ALA A 572 -29.98 -12.55 4.03
C ALA A 572 -30.33 -12.51 2.55
N ASN A 573 -29.66 -13.31 1.72
CA ASN A 573 -30.02 -13.47 0.30
C ASN A 573 -31.03 -14.59 0.13
N SER A 574 -32.32 -14.27 0.21
CA SER A 574 -33.40 -15.22 -0.04
C SER A 574 -33.83 -15.27 -1.52
N SER A 575 -32.99 -14.76 -2.44
CA SER A 575 -33.25 -14.83 -3.88
C SER A 575 -32.80 -16.17 -4.45
N SER A 576 -33.29 -16.53 -5.64
CA SER A 576 -32.92 -17.75 -6.35
C SER A 576 -31.52 -17.72 -6.98
N GLN A 577 -30.84 -16.57 -6.93
CA GLN A 577 -29.51 -16.36 -7.51
C GLN A 577 -28.50 -15.82 -6.49
N ALA A 578 -27.21 -16.05 -6.75
CA ALA A 578 -26.15 -15.45 -5.96
C ALA A 578 -26.05 -13.94 -6.25
N ARG A 579 -25.67 -13.17 -5.22
CA ARG A 579 -25.62 -11.70 -5.27
C ARG A 579 -24.28 -11.20 -4.73
N TYR A 580 -23.69 -10.19 -5.35
CA TYR A 580 -22.56 -9.45 -4.83
C TYR A 580 -23.08 -8.25 -4.04
N VAL A 581 -22.59 -8.03 -2.82
CA VAL A 581 -23.15 -7.01 -1.93
C VAL A 581 -22.13 -5.90 -1.69
N TYR A 582 -22.56 -4.65 -1.73
CA TYR A 582 -21.72 -3.49 -1.47
C TYR A 582 -22.43 -2.60 -0.46
N LEU A 583 -21.74 -2.21 0.60
CA LEU A 583 -22.27 -1.26 1.58
C LEU A 583 -21.53 0.07 1.44
N LEU A 584 -22.31 1.14 1.36
CA LEU A 584 -21.84 2.52 1.28
C LEU A 584 -22.30 3.27 2.54
N SER A 585 -21.42 4.07 3.12
CA SER A 585 -21.76 5.05 4.16
C SER A 585 -21.76 6.44 3.53
N SER A 586 -22.74 7.27 3.91
CA SER A 586 -22.74 8.70 3.68
C SER A 586 -22.80 9.42 5.01
N SER A 587 -21.71 10.12 5.34
CA SER A 587 -21.55 10.80 6.61
C SER A 587 -22.31 12.13 6.67
N PRO A 588 -22.55 12.69 7.88
CA PRO A 588 -23.24 13.98 8.04
C PRO A 588 -22.59 15.19 7.35
N ASP A 589 -21.28 15.14 7.07
CA ASP A 589 -20.53 16.16 6.31
C ASP A 589 -20.54 15.93 4.79
N GLY A 590 -21.15 14.83 4.35
CA GLY A 590 -21.39 14.52 2.94
C GLY A 590 -20.27 13.73 2.27
N ASP A 591 -19.37 13.12 3.04
CA ASP A 591 -18.41 12.14 2.52
C ASP A 591 -19.15 10.83 2.23
N ILE A 592 -18.73 10.15 1.17
CA ILE A 592 -19.33 8.88 0.73
C ILE A 592 -18.22 7.86 0.58
N LYS A 593 -18.36 6.71 1.24
CA LYS A 593 -17.31 5.68 1.30
C LYS A 593 -17.88 4.29 1.10
N LEU A 594 -17.16 3.45 0.36
CA LEU A 594 -17.39 2.01 0.29
C LEU A 594 -16.85 1.37 1.57
N ILE A 595 -17.74 0.81 2.39
CA ILE A 595 -17.39 0.16 3.66
C ILE A 595 -17.38 -1.38 3.56
N TYR A 596 -17.98 -1.95 2.50
CA TYR A 596 -17.91 -3.37 2.17
C TYR A 596 -18.08 -3.56 0.65
N PRO A 597 -17.32 -4.43 -0.03
CA PRO A 597 -16.21 -5.26 0.48
C PRO A 597 -14.97 -4.43 0.85
N THR A 598 -14.14 -4.93 1.76
CA THR A 598 -12.92 -4.23 2.22
C THR A 598 -11.80 -4.26 1.15
N PRO A 599 -10.76 -3.40 1.26
CA PRO A 599 -9.58 -3.39 0.39
C PRO A 599 -8.98 -4.75 0.03
N GLU A 600 -9.04 -5.67 0.97
CA GLU A 600 -8.40 -6.97 0.93
C GLU A 600 -9.26 -8.06 0.30
N MET A 601 -10.55 -7.79 0.10
CA MET A 601 -11.52 -8.78 -0.39
C MET A 601 -11.57 -8.84 -1.92
N THR A 602 -11.51 -10.05 -2.43
CA THR A 602 -11.70 -10.35 -3.85
C THR A 602 -13.19 -10.30 -4.25
N ALA A 603 -13.46 -10.16 -5.54
CA ALA A 603 -14.82 -10.28 -6.08
C ALA A 603 -15.49 -11.61 -5.67
N ALA A 604 -14.74 -12.71 -5.63
CA ALA A 604 -15.24 -14.03 -5.24
C ALA A 604 -15.63 -14.11 -3.75
N GLU A 605 -14.93 -13.38 -2.88
CA GLU A 605 -15.26 -13.26 -1.45
C GLU A 605 -16.45 -12.34 -1.19
N ASN A 606 -16.74 -11.42 -2.12
CA ASN A 606 -17.90 -10.53 -2.05
C ASN A 606 -19.23 -11.18 -2.49
N ARG A 607 -19.21 -12.44 -2.94
CA ARG A 607 -20.39 -13.14 -3.48
C ARG A 607 -21.17 -13.86 -2.37
N ILE A 608 -22.45 -13.52 -2.21
CA ILE A 608 -23.43 -14.15 -1.32
C ILE A 608 -24.27 -15.14 -2.13
N ASP A 609 -24.21 -16.42 -1.81
CA ASP A 609 -24.94 -17.46 -2.55
C ASP A 609 -26.47 -17.32 -2.41
N ALA A 610 -27.22 -17.90 -3.36
CA ALA A 610 -28.68 -17.95 -3.33
C ALA A 610 -29.19 -18.67 -2.08
N GLN A 611 -30.36 -18.25 -1.56
CA GLN A 611 -30.99 -18.87 -0.38
C GLN A 611 -30.05 -18.98 0.83
N THR A 612 -29.14 -18.02 1.01
CA THR A 612 -28.12 -18.04 2.07
C THR A 612 -28.25 -16.80 2.94
N GLU A 613 -28.16 -17.00 4.25
CA GLU A 613 -28.08 -15.92 5.23
C GLU A 613 -26.68 -15.92 5.86
N LEU A 614 -26.09 -14.74 5.91
CA LEU A 614 -24.88 -14.45 6.66
C LEU A 614 -25.27 -13.60 7.85
N ASP A 615 -25.20 -14.20 9.03
CA ASP A 615 -25.52 -13.53 10.31
C ASP A 615 -24.64 -12.29 10.53
N GLN A 616 -23.42 -12.29 9.98
CA GLN A 616 -22.49 -11.18 10.08
C GLN A 616 -21.49 -11.13 8.90
N LEU A 617 -21.36 -9.95 8.29
CA LEU A 617 -20.29 -9.60 7.36
C LEU A 617 -18.99 -9.31 8.13
N PRO A 618 -17.80 -9.51 7.54
CA PRO A 618 -16.51 -9.30 8.18
C PRO A 618 -16.13 -7.81 8.32
N ILE A 619 -17.08 -6.97 8.74
CA ILE A 619 -16.91 -5.54 8.93
C ILE A 619 -17.60 -5.08 10.22
N ALA A 620 -17.01 -4.08 10.87
CA ALA A 620 -17.61 -3.35 11.97
C ALA A 620 -17.55 -1.86 11.62
N PHE A 621 -18.70 -1.18 11.71
CA PHE A 621 -18.81 0.22 11.33
C PHE A 621 -19.16 1.05 12.57
N GLN A 622 -18.28 1.99 12.92
CA GLN A 622 -18.47 2.87 14.06
C GLN A 622 -19.10 4.19 13.61
N LEU A 623 -20.09 4.66 14.35
CA LEU A 623 -20.75 5.93 14.10
C LEU A 623 -19.95 7.07 14.76
N ASP A 624 -19.23 7.88 13.99
CA ASP A 624 -18.23 8.79 14.58
C ASP A 624 -18.75 10.20 14.92
N ARG A 625 -19.85 10.62 14.30
CA ARG A 625 -20.29 12.03 14.35
C ARG A 625 -21.79 12.18 14.58
N SER A 626 -22.16 13.21 15.33
CA SER A 626 -23.56 13.60 15.52
C SER A 626 -24.15 14.14 14.22
N GLY A 627 -25.31 13.64 13.83
CA GLY A 627 -25.96 13.96 12.57
C GLY A 627 -26.77 12.78 12.03
N THR A 628 -27.11 12.83 10.75
CA THR A 628 -27.71 11.69 10.04
C THR A 628 -26.59 10.97 9.27
N GLU A 629 -26.33 9.72 9.64
CA GLU A 629 -25.47 8.81 8.88
C GLU A 629 -26.38 7.91 8.03
N SER A 630 -26.16 7.87 6.71
CA SER A 630 -26.98 7.06 5.81
C SER A 630 -26.18 5.85 5.33
N ILE A 631 -26.61 4.64 5.71
CA ILE A 631 -26.08 3.38 5.17
C ILE A 631 -26.91 2.96 3.97
N LYS A 632 -26.24 2.55 2.89
CA LYS A 632 -26.87 2.09 1.66
C LYS A 632 -26.28 0.76 1.21
N MET A 633 -27.14 -0.19 0.87
CA MET A 633 -26.76 -1.48 0.31
C MET A 633 -27.04 -1.52 -1.20
N ILE A 634 -26.09 -2.07 -1.95
CA ILE A 634 -26.20 -2.40 -3.37
C ILE A 634 -26.02 -3.91 -3.49
N ALA A 635 -26.95 -4.60 -4.16
CA ALA A 635 -26.89 -6.05 -4.38
C ALA A 635 -26.98 -6.39 -5.88
N SER A 636 -25.90 -6.91 -6.45
CA SER A 636 -25.71 -7.10 -7.90
C SER A 636 -25.64 -8.57 -8.29
N THR A 637 -26.01 -8.94 -9.52
CA THR A 637 -25.75 -10.30 -10.06
C THR A 637 -24.32 -10.47 -10.59
N GLU A 638 -23.61 -9.37 -10.82
CA GLU A 638 -22.24 -9.33 -11.34
C GLU A 638 -21.32 -8.49 -10.43
N PRO A 639 -20.00 -8.79 -10.35
CA PRO A 639 -19.09 -8.01 -9.53
C PRO A 639 -18.88 -6.60 -10.12
N ILE A 640 -18.84 -5.59 -9.24
CA ILE A 640 -18.60 -4.19 -9.57
C ILE A 640 -17.14 -3.89 -9.22
N ASP A 641 -16.40 -3.27 -10.15
CA ASP A 641 -15.02 -2.83 -9.91
C ASP A 641 -14.97 -1.79 -8.78
N ARG A 642 -14.07 -2.01 -7.80
CA ARG A 642 -13.94 -1.15 -6.62
C ARG A 642 -13.38 0.23 -6.96
N ALA A 643 -12.59 0.36 -8.02
CA ALA A 643 -12.09 1.65 -8.52
C ALA A 643 -13.22 2.61 -8.95
N PHE A 644 -14.43 2.08 -9.17
CA PHE A 644 -15.63 2.89 -9.42
C PHE A 644 -16.02 3.77 -8.23
N PHE A 645 -15.62 3.38 -7.01
CA PHE A 645 -15.98 4.02 -5.74
C PHE A 645 -14.84 4.85 -5.12
N GLU A 646 -13.65 4.89 -5.73
CA GLU A 646 -12.46 5.54 -5.17
C GLU A 646 -12.29 7.01 -5.65
N PRO A 647 -11.86 7.95 -4.79
CA PRO A 647 -11.54 9.33 -5.17
C PRO A 647 -10.16 9.45 -5.84
N THR A 648 -9.95 10.44 -6.71
CA THR A 648 -8.61 10.75 -7.28
C THR A 648 -7.77 11.58 -6.30
N THR A 649 -6.45 11.38 -6.33
CA THR A 649 -5.47 12.14 -5.54
C THR A 649 -5.51 13.62 -5.90
N HIS A 650 -5.97 14.47 -4.97
CA HIS A 650 -5.90 15.92 -5.07
C HIS A 650 -4.48 16.43 -4.76
N LEU A 651 -3.98 17.36 -5.57
CA LEU A 651 -2.97 18.30 -5.10
C LEU A 651 -3.71 19.46 -4.41
N ALA A 652 -3.36 19.72 -3.15
CA ALA A 652 -3.96 20.79 -2.36
C ALA A 652 -3.86 22.17 -3.06
N GLY A 653 -4.99 22.86 -3.26
CA GLY A 653 -4.98 24.28 -3.64
C GLY A 653 -6.16 24.88 -4.43
N SER A 654 -7.18 24.14 -4.85
CA SER A 654 -8.30 24.69 -5.64
C SER A 654 -9.65 24.51 -4.95
N GLU A 655 -10.31 25.61 -4.58
CA GLU A 655 -11.66 25.67 -3.98
C GLU A 655 -12.81 25.22 -4.91
N SER A 656 -12.52 24.74 -6.13
CA SER A 656 -13.54 24.19 -7.03
C SER A 656 -13.57 22.66 -6.95
N ALA A 657 -14.46 22.13 -6.11
CA ALA A 657 -14.77 20.70 -6.02
C ALA A 657 -15.52 20.22 -7.28
N VAL A 658 -14.78 19.81 -8.31
CA VAL A 658 -15.34 19.01 -9.40
C VAL A 658 -15.34 17.54 -8.94
N PRO A 659 -16.46 16.81 -9.02
CA PRO A 659 -16.52 15.42 -8.56
C PRO A 659 -15.62 14.50 -9.40
N ASN A 660 -14.90 13.58 -8.77
CA ASN A 660 -13.74 12.89 -9.34
C ASN A 660 -14.03 11.45 -9.81
N ASN A 661 -15.18 10.87 -9.44
CA ASN A 661 -15.62 9.57 -9.94
C ASN A 661 -17.12 9.59 -10.33
N ALA A 662 -17.58 8.51 -10.99
CA ALA A 662 -18.95 8.43 -11.54
C ALA A 662 -20.04 8.50 -10.46
N LEU A 663 -19.78 7.90 -9.29
CA LEU A 663 -20.69 7.95 -8.15
C LEU A 663 -20.80 9.38 -7.59
N GLU A 664 -19.67 10.04 -7.32
CA GLU A 664 -19.63 11.42 -6.84
C GLU A 664 -20.28 12.40 -7.83
N ARG A 665 -20.11 12.21 -9.14
CA ARG A 665 -20.81 13.03 -10.15
C ARG A 665 -22.32 12.88 -10.04
N LEU A 666 -22.82 11.65 -9.98
CA LEU A 666 -24.25 11.36 -9.82
C LEU A 666 -24.83 11.99 -8.54
N LEU A 667 -24.02 12.04 -7.48
CA LEU A 667 -24.37 12.59 -6.17
C LEU A 667 -24.31 14.13 -6.09
N ALA A 668 -23.30 14.74 -6.71
CA ALA A 668 -23.11 16.18 -6.71
C ALA A 668 -24.19 16.92 -7.51
N TYR A 669 -24.69 16.32 -8.60
CA TYR A 669 -25.75 16.89 -9.42
C TYR A 669 -27.12 16.98 -8.72
N ASN A 670 -27.30 16.30 -7.57
CA ASN A 670 -28.53 16.34 -6.77
C ASN A 670 -28.50 17.36 -5.61
N ARG A 671 -27.39 18.09 -5.40
CA ARG A 671 -27.34 19.19 -4.43
C ARG A 671 -27.99 20.45 -5.03
N ASP A 672 -29.32 20.57 -4.92
CA ASP A 672 -30.00 21.85 -5.17
C ASP A 672 -29.49 22.89 -4.15
N PRO A 673 -28.79 23.97 -4.57
CA PRO A 673 -28.23 24.96 -3.66
C PRO A 673 -29.29 25.77 -2.88
N SER A 674 -30.57 25.64 -3.22
CA SER A 674 -31.65 26.49 -2.72
C SER A 674 -32.57 25.85 -1.67
N SER A 675 -32.37 24.58 -1.31
CA SER A 675 -33.21 23.89 -0.32
C SER A 675 -32.50 23.75 1.04
N ASP A 676 -33.12 24.26 2.10
CA ASP A 676 -32.64 24.18 3.49
C ASP A 676 -32.77 22.77 4.11
N GLN A 677 -33.13 21.74 3.34
CA GLN A 677 -33.17 20.35 3.78
C GLN A 677 -32.01 19.55 3.15
N LYS A 678 -30.92 19.43 3.90
CA LYS A 678 -29.81 18.51 3.65
C LYS A 678 -30.22 17.04 3.91
N SER A 679 -31.12 16.48 3.12
CA SER A 679 -31.25 15.02 3.01
C SER A 679 -30.80 14.63 1.62
N LEU A 680 -29.64 13.98 1.53
CA LEU A 680 -29.04 13.50 0.29
C LEU A 680 -29.87 12.31 -0.23
N GLN A 681 -30.99 12.59 -0.90
CA GLN A 681 -31.74 11.54 -1.60
C GLN A 681 -30.99 11.24 -2.91
N LEU A 682 -30.25 10.13 -2.88
CA LEU A 682 -29.72 9.54 -4.10
C LEU A 682 -30.88 9.30 -5.08
N PRO A 683 -30.73 9.61 -6.38
CA PRO A 683 -31.71 9.23 -7.41
C PRO A 683 -31.65 7.71 -7.71
N VAL A 684 -30.99 6.95 -6.84
CA VAL A 684 -30.78 5.50 -6.88
C VAL A 684 -31.97 4.75 -6.26
N ALA A 685 -32.97 5.46 -5.74
CA ALA A 685 -34.14 4.88 -5.09
C ALA A 685 -35.00 3.97 -6.01
N ASP A 686 -34.94 4.16 -7.32
CA ASP A 686 -35.73 3.38 -8.31
C ASP A 686 -34.93 2.36 -9.11
N ILE A 687 -33.61 2.25 -8.87
CA ILE A 687 -32.90 1.05 -9.32
C ILE A 687 -33.40 -0.09 -8.44
N ALA A 688 -33.74 -1.24 -9.00
CA ALA A 688 -34.14 -2.44 -8.24
C ALA A 688 -32.98 -3.05 -7.42
N TRP A 689 -32.16 -2.22 -6.78
CA TRP A 689 -31.39 -2.58 -5.62
C TRP A 689 -32.36 -2.73 -4.45
N ASN A 690 -32.12 -3.72 -3.60
CA ASN A 690 -32.60 -3.63 -2.23
C ASN A 690 -31.83 -2.51 -1.52
N THR A 691 -32.19 -1.25 -1.81
CA THR A 691 -31.68 -0.10 -1.07
C THR A 691 -32.40 -0.07 0.28
N ALA A 692 -31.78 -0.68 1.28
CA ALA A 692 -32.05 -0.26 2.65
C ALA A 692 -31.37 1.11 2.82
N ASN A 693 -32.14 2.19 2.76
CA ASN A 693 -31.68 3.54 3.10
C ASN A 693 -31.92 3.75 4.58
N ILE A 694 -30.87 3.65 5.38
CA ILE A 694 -31.01 3.64 6.83
C ILE A 694 -30.43 4.94 7.36
N ASP A 695 -31.32 5.88 7.66
CA ASP A 695 -30.96 7.18 8.24
C ASP A 695 -30.83 7.05 9.76
N LEU A 696 -29.59 6.87 10.23
CA LEU A 696 -29.28 6.70 11.64
C LEU A 696 -29.11 8.06 12.30
N THR A 697 -29.96 8.37 13.29
CA THR A 697 -29.86 9.63 14.04
C THR A 697 -28.86 9.47 15.19
N VAL A 698 -27.76 10.23 15.12
CA VAL A 698 -26.69 10.24 16.12
C VAL A 698 -26.77 11.52 16.99
N ALA A 699 -27.02 11.38 18.30
CA ALA A 699 -27.22 12.50 19.22
C ALA A 699 -25.91 13.10 19.80
N ALA A 700 -25.91 14.35 20.26
CA ALA A 700 -24.72 15.00 20.84
C ALA A 700 -24.49 14.61 22.32
N SER A 701 -23.23 14.42 22.73
CA SER A 701 -22.83 14.03 24.08
C SER A 701 -22.92 15.20 25.08
N GLY A 702 -24.04 15.30 25.80
CA GLY A 702 -24.22 16.40 26.77
C GLY A 702 -25.25 16.24 27.88
N ASP A 703 -25.93 15.10 28.00
CA ASP A 703 -27.13 15.05 28.85
C ASP A 703 -27.07 13.95 29.92
N MET A 704 -26.11 14.02 30.87
CA MET A 704 -26.24 13.40 32.20
C MET A 704 -25.28 14.03 33.23
N THR A 705 -25.83 14.79 34.19
CA THR A 705 -25.11 15.29 35.37
C THR A 705 -25.42 14.46 36.63
N GLY A 706 -24.37 14.00 37.33
CA GLY A 706 -24.40 13.48 38.70
C GLY A 706 -23.54 12.21 38.84
N VAL A 707 -22.46 12.16 39.61
CA VAL A 707 -22.44 11.92 41.08
C VAL A 707 -21.01 12.18 41.63
N ARG A 708 -20.95 12.49 42.93
CA ARG A 708 -19.88 13.12 43.73
C ARG A 708 -18.64 12.26 44.07
N SER A 709 -17.56 13.01 44.35
CA SER A 709 -16.27 12.66 44.98
C SER A 709 -16.32 12.05 46.39
N ARG A 710 -15.33 11.19 46.70
CA ARG A 710 -14.71 10.88 48.03
C ARG A 710 -13.35 10.23 47.74
N GLY A 711 -12.25 10.40 48.46
CA GLY A 711 -11.88 11.15 49.65
C GLY A 711 -10.37 10.90 49.90
N ALA A 712 -9.68 11.87 50.50
CA ALA A 712 -8.25 11.78 50.82
C ALA A 712 -8.01 10.90 52.07
N ASP A 713 -6.91 10.14 52.08
CA ASP A 713 -6.38 9.47 53.26
C ASP A 713 -4.87 9.74 53.43
N THR A 714 -4.41 9.78 54.68
CA THR A 714 -3.10 10.24 55.13
C THR A 714 -2.21 9.11 55.65
N GLY A 715 -0.93 9.07 55.25
CA GLY A 715 0.19 8.80 56.18
C GLY A 715 0.76 7.37 56.31
N ALA A 716 1.44 6.87 55.29
CA ALA A 716 2.66 6.04 55.35
C ALA A 716 3.32 6.08 53.95
N GLN A 717 4.65 6.20 53.84
CA GLN A 717 5.31 6.05 52.53
C GLN A 717 5.12 4.59 52.07
N PRO A 718 4.55 4.35 50.88
CA PRO A 718 4.29 2.99 50.41
C PRO A 718 5.62 2.25 50.19
N ALA A 719 5.62 0.93 50.43
CA ALA A 719 6.82 0.09 50.30
C ALA A 719 7.33 -0.03 48.84
N TYR A 720 6.49 0.33 47.86
CA TYR A 720 6.80 0.41 46.44
C TYR A 720 5.87 1.42 45.76
N VAL A 721 6.31 1.96 44.63
CA VAL A 721 5.54 2.87 43.76
C VAL A 721 4.97 2.06 42.60
N ARG A 722 3.76 2.40 42.13
CA ARG A 722 3.19 1.81 40.93
C ARG A 722 3.30 2.80 39.78
N VAL A 723 3.90 2.37 38.67
CA VAL A 723 4.01 3.13 37.44
C VAL A 723 3.03 2.57 36.43
N ARG A 724 2.20 3.45 35.84
CA ARG A 724 1.28 3.09 34.77
C ARG A 724 1.95 3.31 33.43
N VAL A 725 1.88 2.32 32.54
CA VAL A 725 2.39 2.40 31.16
C VAL A 725 1.26 2.11 30.19
N PHE A 726 1.07 2.97 29.20
CA PHE A 726 0.16 2.71 28.08
C PHE A 726 0.89 1.93 27.01
N PHE A 727 0.25 0.98 26.35
CA PHE A 727 0.94 0.17 25.34
C PHE A 727 0.09 -0.15 24.12
N GLY A 728 0.79 -0.35 23.00
CA GLY A 728 0.32 -1.03 21.80
C GLY A 728 1.16 -2.28 21.58
N SER A 729 0.53 -3.44 21.42
CA SER A 729 1.21 -4.72 21.19
C SER A 729 0.60 -5.44 20.01
N ASN A 730 1.43 -5.83 19.03
CA ASN A 730 1.02 -6.71 17.94
C ASN A 730 1.62 -8.13 18.08
N ARG A 731 1.91 -8.52 19.32
CA ARG A 731 2.26 -9.90 19.68
C ARG A 731 1.01 -10.75 19.76
N ASN A 732 1.15 -12.06 19.53
CA ASN A 732 0.09 -13.02 19.76
C ASN A 732 -0.38 -12.94 21.21
N TYR A 733 -1.69 -12.97 21.43
CA TYR A 733 -2.30 -12.80 22.74
C TYR A 733 -2.88 -14.12 23.24
N ASP A 734 -2.51 -14.54 24.44
CA ASP A 734 -3.05 -15.72 25.12
C ASP A 734 -3.92 -15.29 26.32
N PRO A 735 -5.26 -15.31 26.20
CA PRO A 735 -6.17 -14.96 27.29
C PRO A 735 -6.19 -15.98 28.43
N HIS A 736 -5.54 -17.14 28.27
CA HIS A 736 -5.49 -18.21 29.25
C HIS A 736 -4.17 -18.28 30.02
N ALA A 737 -3.25 -17.35 29.77
CA ALA A 737 -2.02 -17.24 30.52
C ALA A 737 -2.29 -16.98 32.01
N ASP A 738 -1.57 -17.70 32.88
CA ASP A 738 -1.74 -17.60 34.33
C ASP A 738 -1.09 -16.32 34.89
N GLU A 739 -0.03 -15.83 34.23
CA GLU A 739 0.75 -14.65 34.63
C GLU A 739 0.59 -13.49 33.63
N PRO A 740 0.51 -12.22 34.09
CA PRO A 740 0.35 -11.05 33.21
C PRO A 740 1.45 -10.90 32.15
N GLY A 741 2.67 -11.38 32.44
CA GLY A 741 3.81 -11.34 31.51
C GLY A 741 3.68 -12.30 30.33
N GLU A 742 2.86 -13.35 30.49
CA GLU A 742 2.66 -14.42 29.49
C GLU A 742 1.46 -14.15 28.57
N LEU A 743 0.65 -13.13 28.87
CA LEU A 743 -0.50 -12.73 28.05
C LEU A 743 -0.11 -12.39 26.60
N PHE A 744 1.12 -11.96 26.36
CA PHE A 744 1.64 -11.65 25.03
C PHE A 744 2.90 -12.45 24.72
N GLY A 745 2.81 -13.30 23.70
CA GLY A 745 3.89 -14.20 23.29
C GLY A 745 4.91 -13.57 22.34
N ASN A 746 5.62 -14.45 21.62
CA ASN A 746 6.71 -14.08 20.71
C ASN A 746 6.35 -14.17 19.23
N ASP A 747 5.10 -14.55 18.90
CA ASP A 747 4.60 -14.70 17.54
C ASP A 747 3.76 -13.48 17.12
N ARG A 748 3.45 -13.38 15.82
CA ARG A 748 2.63 -12.29 15.27
C ARG A 748 1.18 -12.39 15.76
N GLY A 749 0.60 -11.26 16.11
CA GLY A 749 -0.80 -11.12 16.52
C GLY A 749 -1.51 -9.99 15.75
N THR A 750 -2.56 -9.45 16.32
CA THR A 750 -3.17 -8.19 15.86
C THR A 750 -2.80 -7.08 16.85
N LEU A 751 -2.76 -5.83 16.40
CA LEU A 751 -2.53 -4.70 17.30
C LEU A 751 -3.59 -4.65 18.39
N ARG A 752 -3.15 -4.68 19.65
CA ARG A 752 -3.97 -4.54 20.86
C ARG A 752 -3.47 -3.36 21.68
N LEU A 753 -4.40 -2.57 22.19
CA LEU A 753 -4.11 -1.42 23.03
C LEU A 753 -4.36 -1.77 24.49
N GLY A 754 -3.68 -1.09 25.40
CA GLY A 754 -3.87 -1.33 26.80
C GLY A 754 -3.12 -0.39 27.71
N SER A 755 -3.27 -0.64 29.01
CA SER A 755 -2.39 -0.09 30.03
C SER A 755 -1.92 -1.19 30.96
N LEU A 756 -0.75 -1.03 31.55
CA LEU A 756 -0.18 -1.97 32.49
C LEU A 756 0.36 -1.25 33.72
N TRP A 757 0.47 -1.98 34.81
CA TRP A 757 1.03 -1.48 36.07
C TRP A 757 2.28 -2.25 36.43
N VAL A 758 3.35 -1.53 36.72
CA VAL A 758 4.62 -2.09 37.21
C VAL A 758 4.90 -1.56 38.60
N SER A 759 5.32 -2.43 39.52
CA SER A 759 5.83 -2.01 40.82
C SER A 759 7.31 -1.63 40.72
N ILE A 760 7.70 -0.54 41.36
CA ILE A 760 9.09 -0.11 41.55
C ILE A 760 9.36 -0.05 43.05
N PRO A 761 10.31 -0.84 43.59
CA PRO A 761 10.51 -0.94 45.02
C PRO A 761 11.09 0.36 45.60
N ALA A 762 10.80 0.68 46.87
CA ALA A 762 11.24 1.95 47.48
C ALA A 762 12.77 2.10 47.59
N ASN A 763 13.51 0.99 47.53
CA ASN A 763 14.98 0.93 47.54
C ASN A 763 15.58 0.81 46.12
N HIS A 764 14.80 1.06 45.06
CA HIS A 764 15.25 0.99 43.67
C HIS A 764 16.51 1.82 43.41
N GLU A 765 17.46 1.21 42.68
CA GLU A 765 18.68 1.86 42.22
C GLU A 765 18.51 2.28 40.74
N PRO A 766 18.70 3.57 40.38
CA PRO A 766 18.52 4.01 39.00
C PRO A 766 19.33 3.20 37.99
N GLY A 767 18.65 2.74 36.93
CA GLY A 767 19.18 1.89 35.86
C GLY A 767 19.04 0.38 36.12
N LYS A 768 18.79 -0.04 37.36
CA LYS A 768 18.70 -1.47 37.69
C LYS A 768 17.31 -2.00 37.41
N LEU A 769 17.20 -3.24 36.92
CA LEU A 769 15.94 -4.01 37.03
C LEU A 769 16.14 -5.02 38.15
N GLU A 770 15.62 -4.72 39.34
CA GLU A 770 15.67 -5.66 40.46
C GLU A 770 14.78 -6.87 40.16
N THR A 771 15.40 -8.04 40.04
CA THR A 771 14.75 -9.33 39.83
C THR A 771 15.20 -10.34 40.88
N PRO A 772 14.40 -11.39 41.17
CA PRO A 772 14.81 -12.42 42.10
C PRO A 772 16.11 -13.10 41.65
N SER A 773 16.96 -13.44 42.62
CA SER A 773 18.14 -14.26 42.32
C SER A 773 17.71 -15.64 41.80
N LEU A 774 18.36 -16.15 40.74
CA LEU A 774 18.19 -17.52 40.23
C LEU A 774 18.41 -18.63 41.29
N LEU A 775 19.08 -18.30 42.40
CA LEU A 775 19.34 -19.21 43.53
C LEU A 775 18.34 -19.04 44.69
N SER A 776 17.41 -18.09 44.61
CA SER A 776 16.37 -17.84 45.61
C SER A 776 15.27 -18.89 45.53
N LEU A 777 14.87 -19.44 46.68
CA LEU A 777 13.69 -20.30 46.86
C LEU A 777 12.41 -19.47 47.15
N MET A 778 12.52 -18.14 47.25
CA MET A 778 11.39 -17.22 47.41
C MET A 778 11.02 -16.61 46.05
N GLY A 779 9.71 -16.53 45.79
CA GLY A 779 9.13 -15.95 44.56
C GLY A 779 9.29 -14.43 44.48
N GLU A 780 8.71 -13.82 43.44
CA GLU A 780 8.82 -12.37 43.22
C GLU A 780 8.09 -11.57 44.32
N ASP A 781 8.73 -10.51 44.84
CA ASP A 781 8.18 -9.58 45.85
C ASP A 781 8.20 -8.13 45.30
N PRO A 782 7.05 -7.44 45.19
CA PRO A 782 6.99 -6.07 44.64
C PRO A 782 7.67 -5.01 45.52
N THR A 783 8.03 -5.34 46.77
CA THR A 783 8.80 -4.47 47.67
C THR A 783 10.30 -4.58 47.47
N GLU A 784 10.77 -5.63 46.77
CA GLU A 784 12.19 -5.87 46.49
C GLU A 784 12.51 -5.90 44.98
N HIS A 785 11.51 -6.16 44.12
CA HIS A 785 11.67 -6.36 42.68
C HIS A 785 10.78 -5.46 41.83
N VAL A 786 11.26 -5.19 40.61
CA VAL A 786 10.47 -4.55 39.56
C VAL A 786 9.62 -5.61 38.87
N MET A 787 8.29 -5.54 39.05
CA MET A 787 7.36 -6.58 38.61
C MET A 787 6.20 -6.01 37.80
N LEU A 788 5.83 -6.71 36.72
CA LEU A 788 4.57 -6.48 36.03
C LEU A 788 3.42 -6.99 36.91
N GLN A 789 2.57 -6.09 37.39
CA GLN A 789 1.49 -6.39 38.34
C GLN A 789 0.19 -6.74 37.64
N SER A 790 -0.16 -6.01 36.59
CA SER A 790 -1.39 -6.22 35.84
C SER A 790 -1.29 -5.64 34.43
N VAL A 791 -2.09 -6.21 33.52
CA VAL A 791 -2.26 -5.77 32.15
C VAL A 791 -3.76 -5.62 31.91
N ASP A 792 -4.17 -4.42 31.55
CA ASP A 792 -5.55 -4.06 31.25
C ASP A 792 -5.64 -3.78 29.75
N LEU A 793 -6.31 -4.66 28.99
CA LEU A 793 -6.61 -4.38 27.58
C LEU A 793 -7.64 -3.26 27.48
N LEU A 794 -7.39 -2.31 26.59
CA LEU A 794 -8.25 -1.16 26.36
C LEU A 794 -8.69 -1.17 24.90
N ASP A 795 -9.96 -0.86 24.67
CA ASP A 795 -10.42 -0.47 23.34
C ASP A 795 -9.85 0.92 22.96
N LYS A 796 -10.06 1.31 21.70
CA LYS A 796 -9.54 2.56 21.16
C LYS A 796 -10.00 3.78 21.98
N GLU A 797 -11.30 3.88 22.29
CA GLU A 797 -11.85 5.03 23.01
C GLU A 797 -11.33 5.11 24.45
N ALA A 798 -11.30 3.99 25.16
CA ALA A 798 -10.80 3.88 26.53
C ALA A 798 -9.29 4.16 26.57
N PHE A 799 -8.54 3.70 25.58
CA PHE A 799 -7.13 4.01 25.44
C PHE A 799 -6.92 5.51 25.25
N VAL A 800 -7.56 6.12 24.25
CA VAL A 800 -7.43 7.56 23.94
C VAL A 800 -7.87 8.43 25.12
N SER A 801 -9.00 8.10 25.74
CA SER A 801 -9.54 8.84 26.90
C SER A 801 -8.59 8.78 28.09
N GLN A 802 -8.16 7.57 28.49
CA GLN A 802 -7.28 7.42 29.65
C GLN A 802 -5.88 7.95 29.39
N LEU A 803 -5.40 7.87 28.16
CA LEU A 803 -4.13 8.45 27.74
C LEU A 803 -4.19 9.99 27.76
N SER A 804 -5.28 10.58 27.24
CA SER A 804 -5.52 12.04 27.28
C SER A 804 -5.65 12.55 28.72
N ASP A 805 -6.39 11.82 29.57
CA ASP A 805 -6.50 12.13 31.00
C ASP A 805 -5.13 12.10 31.70
N ALA A 806 -4.30 11.09 31.41
CA ALA A 806 -2.95 11.01 31.94
C ALA A 806 -2.07 12.16 31.43
N ALA A 807 -2.17 12.50 30.14
CA ALA A 807 -1.44 13.60 29.52
C ALA A 807 -1.79 14.95 30.14
N SER A 808 -3.08 15.16 30.42
CA SER A 808 -3.62 16.41 30.98
C SER A 808 -3.07 16.74 32.37
N GLN A 809 -2.56 15.73 33.09
CA GLN A 809 -1.97 15.90 34.42
C GLN A 809 -0.52 16.41 34.38
N LEU A 810 0.13 16.37 33.22
CA LEU A 810 1.51 16.81 33.04
C LEU A 810 1.59 18.18 32.33
N PRO A 811 2.54 19.05 32.73
CA PRO A 811 2.83 20.25 31.96
C PRO A 811 3.33 19.87 30.57
N ASP A 812 2.82 20.58 29.56
CA ASP A 812 3.11 20.42 28.13
C ASP A 812 2.70 19.04 27.54
N ARG A 813 1.81 18.31 28.24
CA ARG A 813 1.22 17.02 27.80
C ARG A 813 2.26 16.00 27.28
N ARG A 814 3.46 16.01 27.85
CA ARG A 814 4.62 15.30 27.30
C ARG A 814 4.50 13.78 27.45
N MET A 815 4.86 13.08 26.39
CA MET A 815 4.88 11.62 26.34
C MET A 815 6.25 11.08 25.93
N LEU A 816 6.53 9.85 26.36
CA LEU A 816 7.71 9.11 25.96
C LEU A 816 7.31 7.75 25.42
N LEU A 817 7.43 7.58 24.10
CA LEU A 817 7.27 6.30 23.43
C LEU A 817 8.57 5.50 23.50
N TYR A 818 8.53 4.35 24.17
CA TYR A 818 9.62 3.39 24.19
C TYR A 818 9.34 2.24 23.23
N ILE A 819 10.32 1.93 22.36
CA ILE A 819 10.27 0.83 21.40
C ILE A 819 11.49 -0.06 21.63
N HIS A 820 11.23 -1.29 22.08
CA HIS A 820 12.29 -2.25 22.41
C HIS A 820 12.98 -2.82 21.16
N GLY A 821 14.16 -3.39 21.39
CA GLY A 821 14.99 -4.05 20.37
C GLY A 821 14.69 -5.54 20.18
N TYR A 822 15.56 -6.22 19.44
CA TYR A 822 15.52 -7.67 19.26
C TYR A 822 15.64 -8.42 20.60
N ASN A 823 15.07 -9.64 20.70
CA ASN A 823 15.22 -10.51 21.87
C ASN A 823 14.71 -9.90 23.19
N ASN A 824 13.47 -9.43 23.20
CA ASN A 824 12.78 -8.96 24.40
C ASN A 824 11.41 -9.64 24.47
N SER A 825 11.00 -10.07 25.66
CA SER A 825 9.62 -10.48 25.96
C SER A 825 8.72 -9.25 26.17
N PHE A 826 7.40 -9.46 26.18
CA PHE A 826 6.45 -8.40 26.54
C PHE A 826 6.70 -7.87 27.96
N GLU A 827 6.93 -8.79 28.90
CA GLU A 827 7.17 -8.45 30.30
C GLU A 827 8.46 -7.64 30.50
N GLU A 828 9.56 -8.05 29.88
CA GLU A 828 10.83 -7.30 29.96
C GLU A 828 10.67 -5.88 29.40
N ALA A 829 9.97 -5.74 28.28
CA ALA A 829 9.69 -4.43 27.69
C ALA A 829 8.80 -3.56 28.59
N ALA A 830 7.80 -4.16 29.23
CA ALA A 830 6.91 -3.49 30.19
C ALA A 830 7.66 -3.01 31.44
N ARG A 831 8.42 -3.91 32.09
CA ARG A 831 9.25 -3.59 33.27
C ARG A 831 10.26 -2.49 32.93
N ARG A 832 10.89 -2.56 31.76
CA ARG A 832 11.87 -1.57 31.28
C ARG A 832 11.25 -0.20 31.02
N SER A 833 10.09 -0.14 30.37
CA SER A 833 9.38 1.13 30.11
C SER A 833 9.04 1.86 31.41
N ALA A 834 8.51 1.12 32.39
CA ALA A 834 8.18 1.66 33.70
C ALA A 834 9.42 2.13 34.49
N GLN A 835 10.51 1.36 34.46
CA GLN A 835 11.77 1.74 35.11
C GLN A 835 12.35 3.04 34.53
N ILE A 836 12.39 3.16 33.19
CA ILE A 836 12.85 4.39 32.53
C ILE A 836 11.99 5.60 32.96
N ALA A 837 10.67 5.45 32.96
CA ALA A 837 9.75 6.52 33.36
C ALA A 837 9.95 6.93 34.83
N TYR A 838 10.13 5.95 35.73
CA TYR A 838 10.39 6.21 37.14
C TYR A 838 11.72 6.94 37.36
N ASP A 839 12.81 6.45 36.77
CA ASP A 839 14.13 7.03 36.95
C ASP A 839 14.22 8.45 36.42
N LEU A 840 13.61 8.71 35.26
CA LEU A 840 13.50 10.07 34.73
C LEU A 840 12.70 10.98 35.67
N SER A 841 11.64 10.45 36.32
CA SER A 841 10.84 11.22 37.28
C SER A 841 11.61 11.62 38.53
N VAL A 842 12.55 10.77 38.99
CA VAL A 842 13.47 11.09 40.11
C VAL A 842 14.41 12.24 39.74
N GLU A 843 14.73 12.39 38.46
CA GLU A 843 15.48 13.54 37.92
C GLU A 843 14.60 14.77 37.60
N ASN A 844 13.33 14.78 38.05
CA ASN A 844 12.31 15.79 37.77
C ASN A 844 11.92 15.89 36.28
N VAL A 845 12.00 14.77 35.56
CA VAL A 845 11.57 14.67 34.17
C VAL A 845 10.37 13.73 34.08
N HIS A 846 9.17 14.30 33.93
CA HIS A 846 7.92 13.55 33.96
C HIS A 846 7.33 13.42 32.56
N TYR A 847 6.96 12.19 32.19
CA TYR A 847 6.29 11.83 30.94
C TYR A 847 5.16 10.85 31.22
N VAL A 848 4.16 10.80 30.34
CA VAL A 848 3.31 9.61 30.23
C VAL A 848 4.08 8.56 29.44
N PRO A 849 4.38 7.37 30.00
CA PRO A 849 5.12 6.34 29.28
C PRO A 849 4.19 5.57 28.34
N LEU A 850 4.59 5.52 27.07
CA LEU A 850 4.02 4.66 26.04
C LEU A 850 5.02 3.57 25.70
N LEU A 851 4.51 2.38 25.44
CA LEU A 851 5.30 1.22 25.04
C LEU A 851 4.72 0.65 23.75
N PHE A 852 5.54 0.48 22.72
CA PHE A 852 5.17 -0.36 21.59
C PHE A 852 5.95 -1.68 21.65
N THR A 853 5.25 -2.80 21.73
CA THR A 853 5.88 -4.13 21.71
C THR A 853 5.56 -4.89 20.43
N TRP A 854 6.57 -5.53 19.88
CA TRP A 854 6.46 -6.29 18.62
C TRP A 854 7.14 -7.65 18.74
N PRO A 855 6.75 -8.67 17.95
CA PRO A 855 7.25 -10.05 18.10
C PRO A 855 8.72 -10.18 17.67
N SER A 856 9.61 -9.83 18.59
CA SER A 856 11.05 -9.74 18.38
C SER A 856 11.82 -11.02 18.75
N GLY A 857 11.12 -12.10 19.10
CA GLY A 857 11.70 -13.35 19.61
C GLY A 857 12.32 -13.23 21.00
N ASP A 858 12.79 -14.37 21.51
CA ASP A 858 13.43 -14.60 22.83
C ASP A 858 14.73 -15.44 22.71
N SER A 859 15.36 -15.42 21.53
CA SER A 859 16.61 -16.15 21.28
C SER A 859 17.64 -15.29 20.55
N ILE A 860 18.93 -15.60 20.67
CA ILE A 860 20.02 -14.89 19.98
C ILE A 860 20.59 -15.65 18.77
N ILE A 861 19.89 -16.67 18.28
CA ILE A 861 20.33 -17.47 17.13
C ILE A 861 20.05 -16.75 15.78
N PRO A 862 20.92 -16.86 14.76
CA PRO A 862 20.78 -16.14 13.49
C PRO A 862 19.44 -16.34 12.76
N THR A 863 18.88 -17.54 12.79
CA THR A 863 17.59 -17.86 12.15
C THR A 863 16.42 -17.10 12.78
N GLN A 864 16.43 -16.93 14.11
CA GLN A 864 15.42 -16.15 14.82
C GLN A 864 15.63 -14.64 14.62
N TYR A 865 16.87 -14.21 14.41
CA TYR A 865 17.17 -12.82 14.05
C TYR A 865 16.60 -12.47 12.67
N THR A 866 16.74 -13.34 11.67
CA THR A 866 16.10 -13.16 10.36
C THR A 866 14.57 -13.15 10.47
N ARG A 867 13.99 -14.03 11.30
CA ARG A 867 12.55 -14.04 11.57
C ARG A 867 12.07 -12.72 12.19
N ALA A 868 12.79 -12.20 13.18
CA ALA A 868 12.49 -10.92 13.79
C ALA A 868 12.66 -9.75 12.80
N TRP A 869 13.61 -9.82 11.87
CA TRP A 869 13.73 -8.84 10.80
C TRP A 869 12.47 -8.79 9.93
N THR A 870 11.92 -9.94 9.52
CA THR A 870 10.65 -10.01 8.79
C THR A 870 9.47 -9.54 9.66
N ASN A 871 9.45 -9.89 10.95
CA ASN A 871 8.42 -9.43 11.88
C ASN A 871 8.45 -7.92 12.10
N LYS A 872 9.63 -7.31 12.10
CA LYS A 872 9.82 -5.86 12.17
C LYS A 872 9.22 -5.18 10.96
N GLU A 873 9.44 -5.69 9.75
CA GLU A 873 8.80 -5.15 8.53
C GLU A 873 7.27 -5.24 8.57
N TRP A 874 6.75 -6.36 9.10
CA TRP A 874 5.32 -6.57 9.30
C TRP A 874 4.72 -5.60 10.35
N ALA A 875 5.44 -5.35 11.44
CA ALA A 875 4.98 -4.49 12.53
C ALA A 875 4.92 -2.98 12.20
N VAL A 876 5.45 -2.55 11.05
CA VAL A 876 5.48 -1.12 10.66
C VAL A 876 4.07 -0.53 10.60
N SER A 877 3.11 -1.23 9.98
CA SER A 877 1.73 -0.73 9.84
C SER A 877 1.05 -0.55 11.20
N ASP A 878 1.25 -1.50 12.11
CA ASP A 878 0.67 -1.44 13.45
C ASP A 878 1.30 -0.34 14.31
N LEU A 879 2.60 -0.08 14.14
CA LEU A 879 3.25 1.05 14.81
C LEU A 879 2.74 2.39 14.28
N VAL A 880 2.51 2.52 12.97
CA VAL A 880 1.91 3.72 12.37
C VAL A 880 0.51 3.94 12.94
N GLN A 881 -0.35 2.91 12.94
CA GLN A 881 -1.69 2.99 13.53
C GLN A 881 -1.62 3.36 15.03
N PHE A 882 -0.72 2.76 15.80
CA PHE A 882 -0.53 3.10 17.21
C PHE A 882 -0.11 4.57 17.41
N LEU A 883 0.79 5.08 16.57
CA LEU A 883 1.25 6.47 16.60
C LEU A 883 0.17 7.46 16.18
N GLU A 884 -0.58 7.17 15.11
CA GLU A 884 -1.73 7.97 14.66
C GLU A 884 -2.76 8.09 15.80
N LEU A 885 -3.14 6.96 16.42
CA LEU A 885 -4.04 6.91 17.56
C LEU A 885 -3.50 7.67 18.78
N ALA A 886 -2.23 7.43 19.12
CA ALA A 886 -1.61 8.02 20.28
C ALA A 886 -1.47 9.54 20.12
N VAL A 887 -1.16 10.07 18.93
CA VAL A 887 -0.83 11.49 18.69
C VAL A 887 -2.03 12.30 18.21
N LEU A 888 -2.72 11.86 17.15
CA LEU A 888 -3.74 12.66 16.47
C LEU A 888 -5.05 12.74 17.26
N GLU A 889 -5.44 11.67 17.94
CA GLU A 889 -6.76 11.60 18.61
C GLU A 889 -6.76 12.12 20.04
N THR A 890 -5.59 12.23 20.68
CA THR A 890 -5.44 12.65 22.08
C THR A 890 -5.15 14.15 22.24
N GLY A 891 -4.78 14.85 21.16
CA GLY A 891 -4.41 16.27 21.16
C GLY A 891 -3.13 16.56 21.95
N ILE A 892 -2.13 15.69 21.84
CA ILE A 892 -0.82 15.84 22.48
C ILE A 892 0.06 16.80 21.70
N ASP A 893 0.74 17.68 22.44
CA ASP A 893 1.62 18.70 21.85
C ASP A 893 3.07 18.22 21.64
N ASN A 894 3.51 17.16 22.35
CA ASN A 894 4.92 16.72 22.32
C ASN A 894 5.12 15.23 22.66
N VAL A 895 5.46 14.43 21.64
CA VAL A 895 5.83 13.01 21.80
C VAL A 895 7.33 12.85 21.57
N HIS A 896 8.04 12.42 22.61
CA HIS A 896 9.42 11.98 22.50
C HIS A 896 9.49 10.47 22.23
N VAL A 897 10.53 10.03 21.54
CA VAL A 897 10.73 8.62 21.18
C VAL A 897 12.06 8.15 21.72
N LEU A 898 12.07 6.98 22.37
CA LEU A 898 13.25 6.22 22.73
C LEU A 898 13.16 4.84 22.10
N ALA A 899 13.85 4.67 20.97
CA ALA A 899 13.91 3.39 20.28
C ALA A 899 15.28 2.74 20.48
N HIS A 900 15.30 1.41 20.63
CA HIS A 900 16.53 0.66 20.90
C HIS A 900 16.80 -0.43 19.85
N SER A 901 18.06 -0.58 19.44
CA SER A 901 18.53 -1.68 18.55
C SER A 901 17.63 -1.84 17.32
N MET A 902 17.12 -3.04 17.01
CA MET A 902 16.22 -3.28 15.86
C MET A 902 14.90 -2.48 15.91
N GLY A 903 14.48 -2.05 17.11
CA GLY A 903 13.34 -1.14 17.28
C GLY A 903 13.58 0.25 16.69
N THR A 904 14.83 0.70 16.59
CA THR A 904 15.17 1.95 15.87
C THR A 904 14.86 1.85 14.38
N ASN A 905 15.06 0.68 13.80
CA ASN A 905 14.76 0.39 12.40
C ASN A 905 13.24 0.36 12.17
N LEU A 906 12.51 -0.31 13.07
CA LEU A 906 11.05 -0.28 13.09
C LEU A 906 10.49 1.14 13.11
N PHE A 907 10.93 1.95 14.07
CA PHE A 907 10.50 3.34 14.19
C PHE A 907 10.85 4.17 12.96
N SER A 908 12.06 4.04 12.44
CA SER A 908 12.50 4.83 11.29
C SER A 908 11.71 4.46 10.03
N SER A 909 11.38 3.17 9.84
CA SER A 909 10.50 2.74 8.73
C SER A 909 9.07 3.26 8.89
N ALA A 910 8.50 3.24 10.10
CA ALA A 910 7.19 3.84 10.37
C ALA A 910 7.19 5.34 10.06
N SER A 911 8.23 6.06 10.50
CA SER A 911 8.42 7.48 10.21
C SER A 911 8.51 7.78 8.70
N LEU A 912 9.15 6.90 7.92
CA LEU A 912 9.21 7.02 6.47
C LEU A 912 7.82 6.87 5.82
N VAL A 913 7.02 5.91 6.29
CA VAL A 913 5.64 5.70 5.83
C VAL A 913 4.78 6.93 6.15
N MET A 914 4.89 7.44 7.38
CA MET A 914 4.14 8.62 7.84
C MET A 914 4.52 9.87 7.05
N ALA A 915 5.82 10.12 6.84
CA ALA A 915 6.29 11.26 6.05
C ALA A 915 5.86 11.22 4.55
N GLY A 916 5.29 10.11 4.08
CA GLY A 916 4.75 9.95 2.74
C GLY A 916 3.24 10.18 2.62
N ARG A 917 2.51 10.37 3.74
CA ARG A 917 1.05 10.51 3.79
C ARG A 917 0.67 11.93 4.23
N GLU A 918 -0.22 12.60 3.49
CA GLU A 918 -0.64 13.96 3.84
C GLU A 918 -1.41 14.04 5.17
N GLN A 919 -2.14 12.98 5.54
CA GLN A 919 -2.87 12.89 6.81
C GLN A 919 -1.96 12.90 8.06
N ASP A 920 -0.68 12.55 7.89
CA ASP A 920 0.30 12.47 8.99
C ASP A 920 1.16 13.74 9.11
N ALA A 921 0.89 14.77 8.30
CA ALA A 921 1.65 16.03 8.28
C ALA A 921 1.60 16.80 9.62
N ASP A 922 0.60 16.52 10.45
CA ASP A 922 0.40 17.13 11.77
C ASP A 922 1.12 16.36 12.90
N ILE A 923 1.64 15.15 12.64
CA ILE A 923 2.40 14.38 13.63
C ILE A 923 3.82 14.94 13.72
N ARG A 924 4.18 15.51 14.88
CA ARG A 924 5.54 15.97 15.17
C ARG A 924 6.09 15.36 16.46
N PHE A 925 7.27 14.75 16.35
CA PHE A 925 8.05 14.26 17.46
C PHE A 925 8.94 15.38 18.02
N GLY A 926 9.07 15.47 19.34
CA GLY A 926 9.99 16.42 19.97
C GLY A 926 11.43 15.95 19.83
N GLU A 927 11.81 14.98 20.64
CA GLU A 927 13.16 14.39 20.63
C GLU A 927 13.06 12.91 20.26
N VAL A 928 13.79 12.51 19.22
CA VAL A 928 13.95 11.12 18.82
C VAL A 928 15.32 10.63 19.25
N VAL A 929 15.34 9.74 20.25
CA VAL A 929 16.53 9.07 20.74
C VAL A 929 16.63 7.68 20.12
N LEU A 930 17.67 7.47 19.31
CA LEU A 930 18.03 6.18 18.74
C LEU A 930 19.20 5.60 19.52
N ALA A 931 18.91 4.65 20.40
CA ALA A 931 19.91 3.98 21.22
C ALA A 931 20.41 2.72 20.51
N ALA A 932 21.73 2.61 20.32
CA ALA A 932 22.36 1.47 19.67
C ALA A 932 21.72 1.09 18.30
N PRO A 933 21.45 2.06 17.39
CA PRO A 933 20.58 1.79 16.26
C PRO A 933 21.08 0.69 15.34
N ASP A 934 20.26 -0.34 15.20
CA ASP A 934 20.47 -1.43 14.25
C ASP A 934 19.85 -1.05 12.90
N ILE A 935 20.42 0.00 12.29
CA ILE A 935 20.05 0.52 10.98
C ILE A 935 21.31 0.57 10.12
N ASP A 936 21.19 0.23 8.84
CA ASP A 936 22.25 0.48 7.89
C ASP A 936 22.54 1.99 7.84
N ALA A 937 23.79 2.36 8.11
CA ALA A 937 24.18 3.76 8.27
C ALA A 937 23.84 4.60 7.03
N GLU A 938 23.98 4.02 5.85
CA GLU A 938 23.75 4.70 4.58
C GLU A 938 22.27 4.86 4.26
N THR A 939 21.49 3.81 4.49
CA THR A 939 20.03 3.84 4.48
C THR A 939 19.52 4.94 5.42
N PHE A 940 20.10 5.05 6.62
CA PHE A 940 19.69 6.09 7.56
C PHE A 940 19.94 7.50 7.01
N TYR A 941 21.18 7.85 6.62
CA TYR A 941 21.45 9.24 6.22
C TYR A 941 20.84 9.62 4.87
N ARG A 942 20.71 8.68 3.91
CA ARG A 942 20.17 8.98 2.58
C ARG A 942 18.64 9.08 2.56
N LEU A 943 17.96 8.23 3.31
CA LEU A 943 16.53 7.98 3.11
C LEU A 943 15.69 8.30 4.35
N LEU A 944 16.14 7.86 5.52
CA LEU A 944 15.37 7.99 6.76
C LEU A 944 15.57 9.37 7.38
N LEU A 945 16.80 9.86 7.45
CA LEU A 945 17.14 11.12 8.11
C LEU A 945 16.43 12.33 7.49
N PRO A 946 16.36 12.53 6.16
CA PRO A 946 15.64 13.67 5.60
C PRO A 946 14.16 13.71 5.95
N ARG A 947 13.53 12.53 6.14
CA ARG A 947 12.12 12.38 6.52
C ARG A 947 11.91 12.47 8.02
N LEU A 948 12.82 11.91 8.81
CA LEU A 948 12.84 12.11 10.26
C LEU A 948 13.03 13.59 10.60
N GLN A 949 13.85 14.34 9.85
CA GLN A 949 14.01 15.79 10.04
C GLN A 949 12.75 16.60 9.72
N THR A 950 11.80 16.06 8.96
CA THR A 950 10.49 16.72 8.76
C THR A 950 9.51 16.41 9.88
N LEU A 951 9.65 15.25 10.55
CA LEU A 951 8.75 14.79 11.60
C LEU A 951 9.27 15.08 13.01
N ALA A 952 10.57 15.22 13.23
CA ALA A 952 11.19 15.39 14.53
C ALA A 952 11.90 16.74 14.67
N GLU A 953 11.75 17.40 15.83
CA GLU A 953 12.49 18.64 16.11
C GLU A 953 13.99 18.36 16.31
N ARG A 954 14.32 17.25 16.98
CA ARG A 954 15.68 16.83 17.26
C ARG A 954 15.84 15.31 17.19
N THR A 955 17.00 14.88 16.73
CA THR A 955 17.38 13.47 16.68
C THR A 955 18.74 13.28 17.35
N THR A 956 18.81 12.39 18.33
CA THR A 956 20.03 12.01 19.04
C THR A 956 20.33 10.53 18.83
N VAL A 957 21.57 10.21 18.43
CA VAL A 957 22.06 8.83 18.23
C VAL A 957 23.08 8.49 19.29
N TYR A 958 22.84 7.43 20.06
CA TYR A 958 23.82 6.85 20.98
C TYR A 958 24.48 5.62 20.33
N MET A 959 25.81 5.64 20.21
CA MET A 959 26.62 4.58 19.58
C MET A 959 27.61 3.95 20.57
N ALA A 960 27.96 2.69 20.35
CA ALA A 960 28.93 1.96 21.17
C ALA A 960 29.80 1.04 20.31
N SER A 961 31.09 0.91 20.68
CA SER A 961 32.09 0.14 19.91
C SER A 961 32.14 -1.35 20.27
N GLN A 962 31.46 -1.80 21.34
CA GLN A 962 31.53 -3.18 21.86
C GLN A 962 30.15 -3.88 21.93
N ASP A 963 29.19 -3.46 21.10
CA ASP A 963 27.84 -4.01 21.11
C ASP A 963 27.75 -5.35 20.34
N VAL A 964 27.71 -6.47 21.10
CA VAL A 964 27.59 -7.87 20.60
C VAL A 964 26.44 -8.12 19.59
N ALA A 965 25.34 -7.35 19.57
CA ALA A 965 24.16 -7.57 18.73
C ALA A 965 24.32 -6.83 17.42
N LEU A 966 25.03 -5.70 17.43
CA LEU A 966 25.48 -5.05 16.22
C LEU A 966 26.53 -5.92 15.52
N HIS A 967 27.36 -6.66 16.25
CA HIS A 967 28.25 -7.67 15.65
C HIS A 967 27.47 -8.83 14.99
N VAL A 968 26.44 -9.38 15.64
CA VAL A 968 25.57 -10.41 15.03
C VAL A 968 24.81 -9.86 13.82
N SER A 969 24.27 -8.64 13.93
CA SER A 969 23.62 -7.92 12.82
C SER A 969 24.57 -7.71 11.63
N LYS A 970 25.81 -7.27 11.87
CA LYS A 970 26.85 -7.13 10.83
C LYS A 970 27.15 -8.46 10.12
N VAL A 971 27.17 -9.57 10.85
CA VAL A 971 27.40 -10.90 10.26
C VAL A 971 26.24 -11.33 9.36
N VAL A 972 24.99 -11.09 9.79
CA VAL A 972 23.79 -11.42 8.99
C VAL A 972 23.65 -10.51 7.77
N HIS A 973 24.10 -9.25 7.86
CA HIS A 973 24.02 -8.25 6.79
C HIS A 973 25.35 -8.05 6.06
N SER A 974 26.13 -9.12 5.83
CA SER A 974 27.31 -9.09 4.94
C SER A 974 28.38 -8.03 5.26
N GLY A 975 28.48 -7.59 6.52
CA GLY A 975 29.52 -6.66 7.00
C GLY A 975 29.23 -5.16 6.86
N TYR A 976 28.03 -4.74 6.44
CA TYR A 976 27.71 -3.32 6.29
C TYR A 976 27.70 -2.54 7.62
N ARG A 977 28.12 -1.27 7.58
CA ARG A 977 28.24 -0.41 8.77
C ARG A 977 26.85 -0.12 9.37
N ARG A 978 26.68 -0.46 10.64
CA ARG A 978 25.47 -0.10 11.40
C ARG A 978 25.63 1.28 12.02
N LEU A 979 24.53 2.04 12.07
CA LEU A 979 24.51 3.40 12.60
C LEU A 979 24.96 3.46 14.07
N GLY A 980 24.60 2.45 14.87
CA GLY A 980 24.95 2.37 16.28
C GLY A 980 26.37 1.91 16.58
N ASP A 981 27.16 1.57 15.55
CA ASP A 981 28.49 1.00 15.72
C ASP A 981 29.60 2.05 15.52
N SER A 982 30.42 2.23 16.56
CA SER A 982 31.57 3.13 16.56
C SER A 982 32.95 2.42 16.49
N SER A 983 33.00 1.10 16.22
CA SER A 983 34.21 0.28 16.24
C SER A 983 35.33 0.77 15.30
N ASP A 984 34.97 1.26 14.11
CA ASP A 984 35.93 1.76 13.12
C ASP A 984 36.14 3.28 13.25
N SER A 985 35.04 4.00 13.50
CA SER A 985 34.97 5.44 13.81
C SER A 985 33.52 5.83 14.14
N PRO A 986 33.27 6.97 14.82
CA PRO A 986 31.94 7.57 14.91
C PRO A 986 31.46 8.08 13.55
N LEU A 987 30.23 7.74 13.14
CA LEU A 987 29.60 8.36 11.98
C LEU A 987 28.91 9.65 12.42
N ILE A 988 29.33 10.79 11.87
CA ILE A 988 28.76 12.09 12.23
C ILE A 988 27.87 12.57 11.10
N LEU A 989 26.61 12.86 11.44
CA LEU A 989 25.59 13.30 10.49
C LEU A 989 25.17 14.73 10.82
N GLN A 990 25.09 15.58 9.80
CA GLN A 990 24.66 16.95 9.99
C GLN A 990 23.18 17.00 10.43
N GLY A 991 22.90 17.73 11.51
CA GLY A 991 21.54 17.81 12.08
C GLY A 991 21.15 16.62 12.97
N VAL A 992 22.12 15.81 13.40
CA VAL A 992 21.94 14.73 14.37
C VAL A 992 22.95 14.91 15.51
N ASP A 993 22.49 14.84 16.75
CA ASP A 993 23.37 14.84 17.91
C ASP A 993 23.94 13.42 18.10
N VAL A 994 25.24 13.25 17.90
CA VAL A 994 25.91 11.94 17.98
C VAL A 994 26.68 11.82 19.30
N VAL A 995 26.29 10.85 20.13
CA VAL A 995 26.92 10.59 21.43
C VAL A 995 27.55 9.19 21.44
N ASP A 996 28.87 9.13 21.57
CA ASP A 996 29.61 7.88 21.73
C ASP A 996 29.68 7.49 23.21
N VAL A 997 29.13 6.31 23.51
CA VAL A 997 29.06 5.76 24.87
C VAL A 997 30.08 4.64 25.10
N SER A 998 31.03 4.45 24.18
CA SER A 998 32.07 3.40 24.28
C SER A 998 32.92 3.48 25.55
N GLU A 999 33.07 4.66 26.14
CA GLU A 999 33.84 4.87 27.37
C GLU A 999 33.08 4.46 28.64
N LEU A 1000 31.77 4.24 28.54
CA LEU A 1000 31.00 3.59 29.60
C LEU A 1000 31.25 2.08 29.48
N ASN A 1001 31.51 1.37 30.58
CA ASN A 1001 31.80 -0.07 30.55
C ASN A 1001 30.56 -0.87 30.12
N THR A 1002 30.32 -0.94 28.81
CA THR A 1002 29.18 -1.61 28.18
C THR A 1002 29.37 -3.12 28.09
N SER A 1003 30.60 -3.63 28.22
CA SER A 1003 30.93 -5.05 28.04
C SER A 1003 30.41 -5.97 29.15
N ASP A 1004 30.28 -5.48 30.38
CA ASP A 1004 29.80 -6.28 31.52
C ASP A 1004 28.26 -6.34 31.62
N MET A 1005 27.53 -5.53 30.82
CA MET A 1005 26.07 -5.33 30.92
C MET A 1005 25.25 -5.85 29.72
N GLY A 1006 25.90 -6.39 28.68
CA GLY A 1006 25.21 -6.92 27.48
C GLY A 1006 24.42 -5.88 26.68
N HIS A 1007 23.37 -6.28 25.94
CA HIS A 1007 22.55 -5.41 25.06
C HIS A 1007 21.62 -4.41 25.74
N ALA A 1008 21.64 -4.29 27.06
CA ALA A 1008 20.71 -3.45 27.81
C ALA A 1008 21.34 -2.17 28.39
N TYR A 1009 22.58 -1.83 27.99
CA TYR A 1009 23.37 -0.75 28.61
C TYR A 1009 22.71 0.64 28.57
N TYR A 1010 21.91 0.94 27.53
CA TYR A 1010 21.28 2.26 27.36
C TYR A 1010 20.35 2.66 28.52
N ALA A 1011 19.75 1.67 29.18
CA ALA A 1011 18.90 1.86 30.35
C ALA A 1011 19.43 1.21 31.62
N ALA A 1012 20.60 0.55 31.54
CA ALA A 1012 21.27 -0.05 32.69
C ALA A 1012 22.35 0.85 33.30
N ILE A 1013 22.78 1.89 32.58
CA ILE A 1013 23.83 2.81 33.01
C ILE A 1013 23.20 4.13 33.46
N ARG A 1014 23.36 4.46 34.74
CA ARG A 1014 22.82 5.67 35.36
C ARG A 1014 23.28 6.95 34.68
N GLU A 1015 24.56 7.01 34.31
CA GLU A 1015 25.16 8.16 33.61
C GLU A 1015 24.48 8.40 32.26
N LEU A 1016 24.16 7.32 31.54
CA LEU A 1016 23.50 7.38 30.25
C LEU A 1016 22.01 7.72 30.38
N LEU A 1017 21.31 7.17 31.37
CA LEU A 1017 19.93 7.56 31.68
C LEU A 1017 19.81 9.04 32.06
N SER A 1018 20.75 9.56 32.84
CA SER A 1018 20.78 10.99 33.20
C SER A 1018 21.06 11.89 31.99
N ASP A 1019 21.90 11.41 31.06
CA ASP A 1019 22.17 12.10 29.80
C ASP A 1019 20.93 12.09 28.88
N ILE A 1020 20.24 10.95 28.75
CA ILE A 1020 18.95 10.81 28.04
C ILE A 1020 17.92 11.76 28.66
N GLY A 1021 17.80 11.80 29.99
CA GLY A 1021 16.91 12.73 30.69
C GLY A 1021 17.26 14.20 30.45
N SER A 1022 18.52 14.51 30.16
CA SER A 1022 18.94 15.85 29.73
C SER A 1022 18.60 16.11 28.25
N THR A 1023 18.76 15.10 27.38
CA THR A 1023 18.34 15.15 25.97
C THR A 1023 16.85 15.44 25.84
N LEU A 1024 16.01 14.66 26.54
CA LEU A 1024 14.55 14.79 26.49
C LEU A 1024 14.03 16.11 27.08
N ARG A 1025 14.87 16.86 27.82
CA ARG A 1025 14.60 18.23 28.28
C ARG A 1025 15.00 19.30 27.27
N GLY A 1026 15.52 18.92 26.10
CA GLY A 1026 15.98 19.84 25.08
C GLY A 1026 17.35 20.47 25.40
N ILE A 1027 18.12 19.93 26.34
CA ILE A 1027 19.48 20.44 26.64
C ILE A 1027 20.41 20.01 25.50
N THR A 1028 21.13 20.96 24.92
CA THR A 1028 22.09 20.66 23.85
C THR A 1028 23.29 19.89 24.40
N PRO A 1029 23.92 19.01 23.61
CA PRO A 1029 25.09 18.23 24.04
C PRO A 1029 26.22 19.03 24.70
N ASP A 1030 26.45 20.26 24.26
CA ASP A 1030 27.48 21.16 24.81
C ASP A 1030 27.24 21.64 26.24
N LEU A 1031 26.00 21.53 26.72
CA LEU A 1031 25.61 21.90 28.09
C LEU A 1031 25.42 20.67 28.98
N ARG A 1032 25.61 19.46 28.45
CA ARG A 1032 25.53 18.19 29.17
C ARG A 1032 26.92 17.80 29.71
N ARG A 1033 26.98 16.74 30.52
CA ARG A 1033 28.24 16.22 31.10
C ARG A 1033 29.03 15.38 30.08
N LEU A 1034 29.20 15.93 28.89
CA LEU A 1034 29.84 15.28 27.76
C LEU A 1034 31.07 16.09 27.32
N SER A 1035 32.06 15.41 26.77
CA SER A 1035 33.20 16.07 26.13
C SER A 1035 32.94 16.15 24.63
N SER A 1036 33.02 17.36 24.08
CA SER A 1036 33.00 17.56 22.64
C SER A 1036 34.29 17.05 22.01
N GLN A 1037 34.14 16.26 20.97
CA GLN A 1037 35.21 15.74 20.12
C GLN A 1037 35.03 16.31 18.71
N GLU A 1038 36.14 16.46 17.98
CA GLU A 1038 36.12 16.88 16.58
C GLU A 1038 36.87 15.85 15.73
N THR A 1039 36.31 15.52 14.56
CA THR A 1039 37.01 14.68 13.58
C THR A 1039 38.00 15.50 12.76
N GLU A 1040 38.84 14.81 11.98
CA GLU A 1040 39.74 15.46 11.00
C GLU A 1040 38.99 16.36 9.99
N GLN A 1041 37.70 16.11 9.78
CA GLN A 1041 36.81 16.87 8.89
C GLN A 1041 36.10 18.03 9.61
N GLN A 1042 36.49 18.37 10.84
CA GLN A 1042 35.86 19.40 11.69
C GLN A 1042 34.39 19.13 12.02
N LEU A 1043 33.96 17.86 11.96
CA LEU A 1043 32.62 17.46 12.40
C LEU A 1043 32.65 17.16 13.90
N LYS A 1044 31.67 17.69 14.62
CA LYS A 1044 31.59 17.62 16.08
C LYS A 1044 30.72 16.45 16.51
N TYR A 1045 31.19 15.69 17.50
CA TYR A 1045 30.41 14.68 18.22
C TYR A 1045 30.72 14.76 19.71
N TRP A 1046 30.03 13.99 20.54
CA TRP A 1046 30.22 14.03 21.99
C TRP A 1046 30.50 12.64 22.54
N SER A 1047 31.28 12.57 23.61
CA SER A 1047 31.56 11.32 24.32
C SER A 1047 31.54 11.51 25.83
N PHE A 1048 31.31 10.42 26.55
CA PHE A 1048 31.49 10.41 28.01
C PHE A 1048 32.97 10.52 28.37
N GLN A 1049 33.27 11.20 29.47
CA GLN A 1049 34.63 11.21 30.02
C GLN A 1049 34.94 9.86 30.64
N LYS A 1050 36.14 9.35 30.37
CA LYS A 1050 36.67 8.18 31.04
C LYS A 1050 36.72 8.44 32.54
N ALA A 1051 36.10 7.59 33.35
CA ALA A 1051 36.23 7.66 34.80
C ALA A 1051 37.70 7.42 35.17
N GLU A 1052 38.32 8.37 35.89
CA GLU A 1052 39.66 8.20 36.48
C GLU A 1052 39.67 7.23 37.66
#